data_AF-L7UNT1-F1
#
_entry.id   AF-L7UNT1-F1
#
_cell.length_a   1.000
_cell.length_b   1.000
_cell.length_c   1.000
_cell.angle_alpha   90.00
_cell.angle_beta   90.00
_cell.angle_gamma   90.00
#
_symmetry.space_group_name_H-M   'P 1'
#
loop_
_entity.id
_entity.type
_entity.pdbx_description
1 polymer ?
#
loop_
_entity_poly.entity_id
_entity_poly.type
_entity_poly.pdbx_seq_one_letter_code
_entity_poly.pdbx_strand_id
1 'polypeptide(L)'
;MFIRDPADFLQRMPELRALCEDVRVRRAVERGDSFNLYWTLKWARWSGRLRSQRQVLDTLLKQRRLFARPLKEGRLRVGMRSGFFGTLLLGKAEPDPVDGTVITTHWVVSFFMIPLFPLGAYVGQTGDGDFLHRPWRIFARVPLGTWPALWSRLVSLSAIALVLGGGGQAIHASRHRDVHVGNAFKEPLRVVLDEEEDEAVVLSPGEVRALPMPLGTRRLRAASQSGVEVDTLELEVKRGEGLLMWNIAGGMPVFLAQQLYSDGEPSDGPPPTVYCGQRVIELGPVNHLFKTPPGSPSSSRARTHLWGTYVNVERHSADLLSACFSYLGSQNRWAEALTFTQAAVRLSGGDEATVSRALRASIAKGGGEATRFMRALRDANPERLEWHRGYQWTAELEGQADGLLAEYAERAKAAPDSADAQYLHVRMLPTAERRGAGESLLARFPTHMPTLRLVTHQRFLDGDWTGTVEGWAQLRGGDEKSATELLEPAMTAFVALGRFEEARRVLVSLFDTAEPSVRSKVAGLHALVVGRSKGAEPDALVQKLRKEDGGDLWVRARLGRPIEKLESTPTAVRLMFAVRKDPKEALGLARSVQDLEMSTLAEPMWALLYAEAVRLGDAEAQRSLERFLAVSGPPRENVRRFIRGEVAVLDVDELPWDVRAAVYFVRSRDSALPKSERRRLLEQARQADWFHGVVSEAITSWSP
;
A
#
# COMPACT_ATOMS: atom_id res chain seq x y z
N MET A 1 -19.57 3.50 84.24
CA MET A 1 -19.69 4.45 83.11
C MET A 1 -21.10 4.33 82.55
N PHE A 2 -21.89 5.40 82.53
CA PHE A 2 -23.28 5.36 82.04
C PHE A 2 -23.29 5.37 80.50
N ILE A 3 -23.79 4.31 79.86
CA ILE A 3 -23.93 4.22 78.40
C ILE A 3 -25.27 4.85 78.04
N ARG A 4 -25.26 5.91 77.22
CA ARG A 4 -26.51 6.46 76.67
C ARG A 4 -27.09 5.44 75.68
N ASP A 5 -28.37 5.15 75.77
CA ASP A 5 -29.04 4.17 74.90
C ASP A 5 -30.38 4.72 74.43
N PRO A 6 -30.37 5.68 73.48
CA PRO A 6 -31.58 6.39 73.08
C PRO A 6 -32.60 5.54 72.31
N ALA A 7 -32.28 4.27 72.03
CA ALA A 7 -33.17 3.34 71.35
C ALA A 7 -33.50 2.11 72.21
N ASP A 8 -33.19 2.15 73.51
CA ASP A 8 -33.49 1.09 74.49
C ASP A 8 -32.98 -0.30 74.05
N PHE A 9 -31.81 -0.37 73.40
CA PHE A 9 -31.20 -1.64 73.01
C PHE A 9 -30.81 -2.50 74.21
N LEU A 10 -30.24 -1.91 75.26
CA LEU A 10 -29.78 -2.58 76.47
C LEU A 10 -30.94 -3.01 77.38
N GLN A 11 -32.14 -2.46 77.17
CA GLN A 11 -33.37 -2.95 77.77
C GLN A 11 -33.95 -4.14 76.98
N ARG A 12 -33.96 -4.03 75.64
CA ARG A 12 -34.49 -5.08 74.75
C ARG A 12 -33.58 -6.30 74.60
N MET A 13 -32.27 -6.08 74.72
CA MET A 13 -31.21 -7.08 74.58
C MET A 13 -30.20 -6.90 75.74
N PRO A 14 -30.52 -7.34 76.96
CA PRO A 14 -29.66 -7.16 78.13
C PRO A 14 -28.24 -7.72 77.92
N GLU A 15 -28.10 -8.77 77.11
CA GLU A 15 -26.83 -9.42 76.78
C GLU A 15 -25.87 -8.50 76.01
N LEU A 16 -26.39 -7.46 75.35
CA LEU A 16 -25.59 -6.47 74.64
C LEU A 16 -24.68 -5.66 75.58
N ARG A 17 -25.02 -5.56 76.88
CA ARG A 17 -24.20 -4.85 77.87
C ARG A 17 -22.77 -5.39 77.94
N ALA A 18 -22.61 -6.71 77.87
CA ALA A 18 -21.30 -7.36 77.87
C ALA A 18 -20.48 -7.08 76.59
N LEU A 19 -21.15 -6.71 75.49
CA LEU A 19 -20.49 -6.40 74.21
C LEU A 19 -20.09 -4.92 74.09
N CYS A 20 -20.64 -4.05 74.94
CA CYS A 20 -20.31 -2.62 74.98
C CYS A 20 -18.92 -2.31 75.55
N GLU A 21 -18.15 -3.32 75.95
CA GLU A 21 -16.72 -3.19 76.19
C GLU A 21 -15.98 -2.82 74.88
N ASP A 22 -16.45 -3.28 73.72
CA ASP A 22 -15.95 -2.82 72.43
C ASP A 22 -16.45 -1.40 72.13
N VAL A 23 -15.50 -0.48 71.95
CA VAL A 23 -15.78 0.94 71.73
C VAL A 23 -16.70 1.18 70.52
N ARG A 24 -16.63 0.35 69.46
CA ARG A 24 -17.49 0.51 68.28
C ARG A 24 -18.91 0.07 68.57
N VAL A 25 -19.09 -1.04 69.29
CA VAL A 25 -20.41 -1.51 69.74
C VAL A 25 -21.05 -0.47 70.65
N ARG A 26 -20.31 0.02 71.65
CA ARG A 26 -20.77 1.08 72.55
C ARG A 26 -21.21 2.33 71.79
N ARG A 27 -20.37 2.83 70.86
CA ARG A 27 -20.73 3.99 70.02
C ARG A 27 -21.96 3.74 69.15
N ALA A 28 -22.18 2.53 68.66
CA ALA A 28 -23.36 2.20 67.87
C ALA A 28 -24.64 2.21 68.72
N VAL A 29 -24.56 1.71 69.96
CA VAL A 29 -25.63 1.80 70.96
C VAL A 29 -25.93 3.26 71.32
N GLU A 30 -24.89 4.03 71.65
CA GLU A 30 -25.01 5.46 72.02
C GLU A 30 -25.63 6.33 70.93
N ARG A 31 -25.47 5.96 69.66
CA ARG A 31 -26.08 6.65 68.52
C ARG A 31 -27.54 6.25 68.27
N GLY A 32 -28.03 5.17 68.88
CA GLY A 32 -29.39 4.68 68.66
C GLY A 32 -29.65 4.09 67.27
N ASP A 33 -28.60 3.73 66.51
CA ASP A 33 -28.74 3.19 65.15
C ASP A 33 -28.69 1.67 65.17
N SER A 34 -29.88 1.05 65.07
CA SER A 34 -30.03 -0.41 65.12
C SER A 34 -29.33 -1.12 63.96
N PHE A 35 -29.19 -0.48 62.81
CA PHE A 35 -28.63 -1.11 61.61
C PHE A 35 -27.12 -1.07 61.68
N ASN A 36 -26.56 0.08 62.08
CA ASN A 36 -25.14 0.19 62.34
C ASN A 36 -24.69 -0.74 63.48
N LEU A 37 -25.51 -0.87 64.54
CA LEU A 37 -25.25 -1.82 65.62
C LEU A 37 -25.19 -3.27 65.09
N TYR A 38 -26.21 -3.72 64.34
CA TYR A 38 -26.22 -5.06 63.73
C TYR A 38 -24.98 -5.32 62.88
N TRP A 39 -24.61 -4.39 61.99
CA TRP A 39 -23.41 -4.55 61.17
C TRP A 39 -22.13 -4.53 61.99
N THR A 40 -22.04 -3.70 63.03
CA THR A 40 -20.88 -3.65 63.92
C THR A 40 -20.67 -4.98 64.65
N LEU A 41 -21.75 -5.57 65.18
CA LEU A 41 -21.72 -6.88 65.84
C LEU A 41 -21.34 -7.99 64.84
N LYS A 42 -21.87 -7.93 63.62
CA LYS A 42 -21.57 -8.89 62.56
C LYS A 42 -20.12 -8.81 62.08
N TRP A 43 -19.58 -7.60 61.92
CA TRP A 43 -18.17 -7.38 61.63
C TRP A 43 -17.29 -7.80 62.79
N ALA A 44 -17.68 -7.56 64.04
CA ALA A 44 -16.96 -8.06 65.21
C ALA A 44 -16.86 -9.59 65.17
N ARG A 45 -17.98 -10.29 64.95
CA ARG A 45 -18.01 -11.75 64.76
C ARG A 45 -17.09 -12.20 63.61
N TRP A 46 -17.20 -11.58 62.44
CA TRP A 46 -16.42 -11.99 61.25
C TRP A 46 -14.92 -11.73 61.40
N SER A 47 -14.53 -10.57 61.96
CA SER A 47 -13.13 -10.24 62.24
C SER A 47 -12.54 -11.01 63.44
N GLY A 48 -13.35 -11.83 64.12
CA GLY A 48 -12.94 -12.51 65.33
C GLY A 48 -12.64 -11.57 66.50
N ARG A 49 -13.20 -10.35 66.50
CA ARG A 49 -13.27 -9.49 67.68
C ARG A 49 -14.38 -10.00 68.61
N LEU A 50 -14.23 -9.81 69.93
CA LEU A 50 -15.18 -10.32 70.95
C LEU A 50 -15.31 -11.86 70.95
N ARG A 51 -14.18 -12.59 70.86
CA ARG A 51 -14.19 -14.07 70.80
C ARG A 51 -14.80 -14.71 72.04
N SER A 52 -14.53 -14.15 73.22
CA SER A 52 -15.08 -14.62 74.50
C SER A 52 -16.60 -14.51 74.55
N GLN A 53 -17.21 -13.60 73.77
CA GLN A 53 -18.66 -13.40 73.71
C GLN A 53 -19.29 -13.94 72.40
N ARG A 54 -18.62 -14.87 71.71
CA ARG A 54 -19.09 -15.40 70.41
C ARG A 54 -20.49 -16.02 70.47
N GLN A 55 -20.82 -16.78 71.51
CA GLN A 55 -22.14 -17.36 71.67
C GLN A 55 -23.22 -16.28 71.78
N VAL A 56 -22.96 -15.21 72.54
CA VAL A 56 -23.87 -14.07 72.68
C VAL A 56 -24.06 -13.37 71.33
N LEU A 57 -22.97 -13.13 70.59
CA LEU A 57 -23.03 -12.57 69.24
C LEU A 57 -23.85 -13.44 68.28
N ASP A 58 -23.67 -14.77 68.33
CA ASP A 58 -24.38 -15.70 67.46
C ASP A 58 -25.88 -15.72 67.76
N THR A 59 -26.26 -15.69 69.04
CA THR A 59 -27.65 -15.59 69.48
C THR A 59 -28.30 -14.28 69.01
N LEU A 60 -27.66 -13.14 69.28
CA LEU A 60 -28.19 -11.82 68.88
C LEU A 60 -28.30 -11.69 67.36
N LEU A 61 -27.26 -12.11 66.62
CA LEU A 61 -27.25 -12.00 65.15
C LEU A 61 -28.20 -12.98 64.45
N LYS A 62 -28.63 -14.05 65.12
CA LYS A 62 -29.64 -14.99 64.61
C LYS A 62 -31.04 -14.38 64.59
N GLN A 63 -31.30 -13.35 65.40
CA GLN A 63 -32.61 -12.69 65.51
C GLN A 63 -32.54 -11.26 64.95
N ARG A 64 -32.66 -11.10 63.62
CA ARG A 64 -32.56 -9.75 62.98
C ARG A 64 -33.66 -8.78 63.44
N ARG A 65 -34.78 -9.31 63.92
CA ARG A 65 -35.91 -8.57 64.49
C ARG A 65 -35.52 -7.71 65.68
N LEU A 66 -34.53 -8.12 66.47
CA LEU A 66 -34.03 -7.34 67.61
C LEU A 66 -33.48 -5.97 67.17
N PHE A 67 -33.06 -5.86 65.91
CA PHE A 67 -32.54 -4.65 65.30
C PHE A 67 -33.57 -3.91 64.43
N ALA A 68 -34.85 -4.31 64.51
CA ALA A 68 -35.92 -3.66 63.77
C ALA A 68 -36.09 -2.20 64.20
N ARG A 69 -36.23 -1.33 63.20
CA ARG A 69 -36.54 0.09 63.40
C ARG A 69 -37.97 0.35 62.96
N PRO A 70 -38.86 0.85 63.85
CA PRO A 70 -40.23 1.16 63.47
C PRO A 70 -40.23 2.20 62.35
N LEU A 71 -41.16 2.05 61.41
CA LEU A 71 -41.36 3.07 60.38
C LEU A 71 -42.02 4.29 61.03
N LYS A 72 -41.43 5.49 60.86
CA LYS A 72 -42.06 6.74 61.30
C LYS A 72 -43.38 6.88 60.56
N GLU A 73 -44.45 7.14 61.31
CA GLU A 73 -45.86 7.10 60.91
C GLU A 73 -46.12 7.41 59.44
N GLY A 74 -46.54 6.37 58.71
CA GLY A 74 -46.82 6.41 57.29
C GLY A 74 -46.78 5.01 56.73
N ARG A 75 -47.96 4.45 56.37
CA ARG A 75 -48.05 3.14 55.73
C ARG A 75 -47.24 3.18 54.43
N LEU A 76 -46.08 2.54 54.41
CA LEU A 76 -45.32 2.31 53.18
C LEU A 76 -46.14 1.37 52.29
N ARG A 77 -46.94 1.96 51.40
CA ARG A 77 -47.63 1.23 50.33
C ARG A 77 -46.59 0.90 49.26
N VAL A 78 -45.88 -0.20 49.45
CA VAL A 78 -45.02 -0.78 48.41
C VAL A 78 -45.94 -1.48 47.42
N GLY A 79 -46.52 -0.71 46.51
CA GLY A 79 -47.33 -1.22 45.41
C GLY A 79 -46.45 -1.71 44.27
N MET A 80 -46.82 -2.82 43.65
CA MET A 80 -46.19 -3.32 42.43
C MET A 80 -46.56 -2.34 41.28
N ARG A 81 -45.60 -1.58 40.77
CA ARG A 81 -45.80 -0.82 39.53
C ARG A 81 -45.56 -1.77 38.36
N SER A 82 -46.58 -1.98 37.53
CA SER A 82 -46.49 -2.82 36.33
C SER A 82 -45.59 -2.16 35.28
N GLY A 83 -44.50 -2.82 34.94
CA GLY A 83 -43.51 -2.39 33.95
C GLY A 83 -42.34 -3.38 33.88
N PHE A 84 -41.48 -3.24 32.87
CA PHE A 84 -40.30 -4.10 32.66
C PHE A 84 -39.33 -4.10 33.85
N PHE A 85 -39.31 -3.00 34.61
CA PHE A 85 -38.61 -2.85 35.88
C PHE A 85 -39.63 -2.48 36.96
N GLY A 86 -39.65 -3.26 38.03
CA GLY A 86 -40.55 -3.06 39.16
C GLY A 86 -39.84 -3.25 40.49
N THR A 87 -40.57 -3.07 41.58
CA THR A 87 -40.08 -3.47 42.91
C THR A 87 -41.02 -4.48 43.54
N LEU A 88 -40.48 -5.54 44.12
CA LEU A 88 -41.25 -6.63 44.70
C LEU A 88 -40.67 -7.05 46.06
N LEU A 89 -41.55 -7.40 46.99
CA LEU A 89 -41.16 -7.99 48.28
C LEU A 89 -41.03 -9.51 48.08
N LEU A 90 -39.81 -10.03 48.15
CA LEU A 90 -39.49 -11.44 47.94
C LEU A 90 -38.90 -12.08 49.21
N GLY A 91 -39.28 -13.33 49.43
CA GLY A 91 -38.78 -14.18 50.52
C GLY A 91 -39.60 -14.09 51.81
N LYS A 92 -39.51 -15.16 52.62
CA LYS A 92 -40.11 -15.28 53.96
C LYS A 92 -39.05 -15.81 54.94
N ALA A 93 -38.08 -14.97 55.30
CA ALA A 93 -37.04 -15.34 56.25
C ALA A 93 -37.52 -15.10 57.69
N GLU A 94 -37.03 -15.88 58.66
CA GLU A 94 -37.33 -15.71 60.10
C GLU A 94 -38.84 -15.54 60.39
N PRO A 95 -39.67 -16.54 60.03
CA PRO A 95 -41.07 -16.54 60.42
C PRO A 95 -41.18 -16.58 61.94
N ASP A 96 -42.07 -15.75 62.49
CA ASP A 96 -42.36 -15.75 63.91
C ASP A 96 -43.65 -16.54 64.15
N PRO A 97 -43.57 -17.63 64.92
CA PRO A 97 -44.69 -18.52 65.12
C PRO A 97 -45.81 -17.88 65.93
N VAL A 98 -45.54 -16.78 66.67
CA VAL A 98 -46.52 -16.16 67.57
C VAL A 98 -47.47 -15.22 66.82
N ASP A 99 -46.91 -14.36 65.96
CA ASP A 99 -47.70 -13.31 65.27
C ASP A 99 -47.82 -13.53 63.74
N GLY A 100 -47.16 -14.55 63.20
CA GLY A 100 -47.18 -14.89 61.78
C GLY A 100 -46.44 -13.88 60.88
N THR A 101 -45.72 -12.92 61.45
CA THR A 101 -44.89 -11.98 60.68
C THR A 101 -43.66 -12.69 60.14
N VAL A 102 -43.09 -12.18 59.06
CA VAL A 102 -41.87 -12.68 58.42
C VAL A 102 -40.97 -11.52 58.04
N ILE A 103 -39.67 -11.77 57.87
CA ILE A 103 -38.75 -10.84 57.23
C ILE A 103 -38.77 -11.08 55.72
N THR A 104 -39.23 -10.08 54.97
CA THR A 104 -39.18 -10.05 53.51
C THR A 104 -38.14 -9.04 53.01
N THR A 105 -37.56 -9.29 51.83
CA THR A 105 -36.60 -8.36 51.22
C THR A 105 -37.27 -7.65 50.05
N HIS A 106 -37.19 -6.34 50.03
CA HIS A 106 -37.67 -5.50 48.93
C HIS A 106 -36.60 -5.45 47.85
N TRP A 107 -36.89 -6.00 46.69
CA TRP A 107 -35.99 -6.04 45.54
C TRP A 107 -36.50 -5.14 44.42
N VAL A 108 -35.59 -4.47 43.73
CA VAL A 108 -35.80 -4.09 42.33
C VAL A 108 -35.71 -5.37 41.51
N VAL A 109 -36.73 -5.65 40.71
CA VAL A 109 -36.81 -6.84 39.86
C VAL A 109 -36.86 -6.44 38.38
N SER A 110 -36.25 -7.26 37.53
CA SER A 110 -36.39 -7.18 36.07
C SER A 110 -37.07 -8.44 35.53
N PHE A 111 -37.72 -8.33 34.36
CA PHE A 111 -38.46 -9.43 33.74
C PHE A 111 -39.39 -10.14 34.74
N PHE A 112 -40.21 -9.32 35.40
CA PHE A 112 -41.25 -9.69 36.37
C PHE A 112 -40.80 -10.41 37.66
N MET A 113 -39.63 -11.05 37.75
CA MET A 113 -39.22 -11.78 38.98
C MET A 113 -37.71 -11.93 39.23
N ILE A 114 -36.81 -11.45 38.36
CA ILE A 114 -35.36 -11.60 38.59
C ILE A 114 -34.89 -10.52 39.58
N PRO A 115 -34.47 -10.86 40.81
CA PRO A 115 -34.04 -9.88 41.81
C PRO A 115 -32.70 -9.25 41.40
N LEU A 116 -32.71 -7.95 41.10
CA LEU A 116 -31.53 -7.19 40.70
C LEU A 116 -30.84 -6.52 41.89
N PHE A 117 -31.58 -5.77 42.72
CA PHE A 117 -30.99 -4.98 43.81
C PHE A 117 -31.91 -4.92 45.03
N PRO A 118 -31.45 -5.28 46.24
CA PRO A 118 -32.28 -5.22 47.44
C PRO A 118 -32.26 -3.79 48.00
N LEU A 119 -33.43 -3.16 48.08
CA LEU A 119 -33.66 -1.83 48.62
C LEU A 119 -33.70 -1.82 50.15
N GLY A 120 -34.14 -2.93 50.75
CA GLY A 120 -34.24 -3.07 52.20
C GLY A 120 -34.87 -4.39 52.60
N ALA A 121 -34.80 -4.73 53.88
CA ALA A 121 -35.58 -5.82 54.45
C ALA A 121 -36.59 -5.25 55.45
N TYR A 122 -37.73 -5.91 55.55
CA TYR A 122 -38.87 -5.44 56.30
C TYR A 122 -39.50 -6.59 57.08
N VAL A 123 -39.89 -6.32 58.32
CA VAL A 123 -40.80 -7.19 59.07
C VAL A 123 -42.19 -6.87 58.58
N GLY A 124 -42.86 -7.86 58.01
CA GLY A 124 -44.19 -7.71 57.48
C GLY A 124 -45.00 -8.98 57.59
N GLN A 125 -46.31 -8.82 57.44
CA GLN A 125 -47.27 -9.91 57.38
C GLN A 125 -47.94 -9.89 56.00
N THR A 126 -48.03 -11.05 55.37
CA THR A 126 -48.75 -11.20 54.10
C THR A 126 -50.24 -11.30 54.36
N GLY A 127 -51.05 -10.49 53.67
CA GLY A 127 -52.49 -10.72 53.59
C GLY A 127 -52.86 -11.86 52.63
N ASP A 128 -54.15 -12.13 52.53
CA ASP A 128 -54.71 -13.07 51.56
C ASP A 128 -54.72 -12.46 50.16
N GLY A 129 -54.28 -13.23 49.16
CA GLY A 129 -54.16 -12.79 47.77
C GLY A 129 -53.13 -13.61 46.97
N ASP A 130 -53.24 -13.54 45.65
CA ASP A 130 -52.27 -14.16 44.73
C ASP A 130 -50.88 -13.53 44.88
N PHE A 131 -49.83 -14.27 44.55
CA PHE A 131 -48.42 -13.92 44.75
C PHE A 131 -48.07 -12.51 44.25
N LEU A 132 -48.63 -12.08 43.12
CA LEU A 132 -48.39 -10.76 42.51
C LEU A 132 -49.19 -9.62 43.17
N HIS A 133 -50.34 -9.93 43.78
CA HIS A 133 -51.26 -8.93 44.35
C HIS A 133 -51.36 -8.99 45.87
N ARG A 134 -50.52 -9.80 46.51
CA ARG A 134 -50.57 -10.02 47.95
C ARG A 134 -50.23 -8.72 48.69
N PRO A 135 -51.18 -8.13 49.44
CA PRO A 135 -50.89 -6.93 50.20
C PRO A 135 -49.95 -7.29 51.35
N TRP A 136 -48.89 -6.52 51.50
CA TRP A 136 -47.97 -6.65 52.63
C TRP A 136 -48.27 -5.57 53.66
N ARG A 137 -48.48 -5.99 54.91
CA ARG A 137 -48.52 -5.08 56.05
C ARG A 137 -47.12 -5.00 56.64
N ILE A 138 -46.43 -3.89 56.43
CA ILE A 138 -45.06 -3.68 56.91
C ILE A 138 -45.10 -2.99 58.28
N PHE A 139 -44.37 -3.53 59.26
CA PHE A 139 -44.32 -3.02 60.63
C PHE A 139 -43.03 -2.26 60.91
N ALA A 140 -41.89 -2.80 60.46
CA ALA A 140 -40.58 -2.23 60.75
C ALA A 140 -39.58 -2.54 59.63
N ARG A 141 -38.57 -1.70 59.49
CA ARG A 141 -37.42 -1.99 58.63
C ARG A 141 -36.39 -2.76 59.45
N VAL A 142 -35.82 -3.80 58.87
CA VAL A 142 -34.75 -4.61 59.48
C VAL A 142 -33.48 -4.57 58.64
N PRO A 143 -32.32 -4.83 59.26
CA PRO A 143 -31.07 -4.96 58.51
C PRO A 143 -31.14 -6.06 57.46
N LEU A 144 -30.55 -5.81 56.28
CA LEU A 144 -30.41 -6.82 55.23
C LEU A 144 -29.62 -8.04 55.75
N GLY A 145 -29.95 -9.22 55.23
CA GLY A 145 -29.15 -10.43 55.45
C GLY A 145 -27.73 -10.27 54.88
N THR A 146 -26.82 -11.18 55.21
CA THR A 146 -25.43 -11.13 54.70
C THR A 146 -25.40 -11.10 53.18
N TRP A 147 -26.17 -11.99 52.56
CA TRP A 147 -26.18 -12.17 51.12
C TRP A 147 -26.79 -10.98 50.38
N PRO A 148 -28.01 -10.49 50.68
CA PRO A 148 -28.55 -9.30 50.04
C PRO A 148 -27.68 -8.04 50.21
N ALA A 149 -27.07 -7.87 51.38
CA ALA A 149 -26.20 -6.71 51.62
C ALA A 149 -24.88 -6.77 50.84
N LEU A 150 -24.26 -7.95 50.74
CA LEU A 150 -23.08 -8.14 49.89
C LEU A 150 -23.43 -7.92 48.43
N TRP A 151 -24.56 -8.47 47.98
CA TRP A 151 -25.07 -8.30 46.62
C TRP A 151 -25.32 -6.84 46.26
N SER A 152 -25.99 -6.08 47.14
CA SER A 152 -26.21 -4.63 46.96
C SER A 152 -24.90 -3.86 46.78
N ARG A 153 -23.87 -4.20 47.57
CA ARG A 153 -22.53 -3.58 47.45
C ARG A 153 -21.84 -3.97 46.15
N LEU A 154 -21.90 -5.24 45.74
CA LEU A 154 -21.33 -5.70 44.48
C LEU A 154 -21.97 -4.99 43.29
N VAL A 155 -23.31 -4.91 43.24
CA VAL A 155 -24.03 -4.19 42.18
C VAL A 155 -23.65 -2.71 42.16
N SER A 156 -23.54 -2.06 43.33
CA SER A 156 -23.12 -0.66 43.41
C SER A 156 -21.69 -0.46 42.91
N LEU A 157 -20.76 -1.36 43.28
CA LEU A 157 -19.38 -1.34 42.80
C LEU A 157 -19.31 -1.59 41.28
N SER A 158 -20.10 -2.51 40.74
CA SER A 158 -20.19 -2.76 39.29
C SER A 158 -20.73 -1.54 38.55
N ALA A 159 -21.75 -0.87 39.08
CA ALA A 159 -22.29 0.35 38.49
C ALA A 159 -21.24 1.48 38.50
N ILE A 160 -20.51 1.65 39.61
CA ILE A 160 -19.40 2.60 39.69
C ILE A 160 -18.31 2.23 38.68
N ALA A 161 -17.92 0.97 38.57
CA ALA A 161 -16.91 0.50 37.62
C ALA A 161 -17.35 0.72 36.16
N LEU A 162 -18.63 0.52 35.84
CA LEU A 162 -19.18 0.81 34.51
C LEU A 162 -19.16 2.31 34.19
N VAL A 163 -19.53 3.16 35.16
CA VAL A 163 -19.47 4.62 34.98
C VAL A 163 -18.03 5.10 34.83
N LEU A 164 -17.11 4.59 35.65
CA LEU A 164 -15.69 4.93 35.56
C LEU A 164 -15.05 4.40 34.27
N GLY A 165 -15.40 3.17 33.87
CA GLY A 165 -14.92 2.57 32.61
C GLY A 165 -15.46 3.30 31.39
N GLY A 166 -16.77 3.58 31.35
CA GLY A 166 -17.39 4.35 30.26
C GLY A 166 -16.91 5.80 30.21
N GLY A 167 -16.77 6.45 31.36
CA GLY A 167 -16.19 7.80 31.47
C GLY A 167 -14.72 7.83 31.03
N GLY A 168 -13.93 6.85 31.46
CA GLY A 168 -12.53 6.69 31.04
C GLY A 168 -12.40 6.46 29.53
N GLN A 169 -13.23 5.59 28.96
CA GLN A 169 -13.27 5.33 27.52
C GLN A 169 -13.71 6.58 26.72
N ALA A 170 -14.72 7.31 27.20
CA ALA A 170 -15.17 8.55 26.56
C ALA A 170 -14.09 9.64 26.62
N ILE A 171 -13.41 9.80 27.76
CA ILE A 171 -12.28 10.73 27.89
C ILE A 171 -11.15 10.31 26.93
N HIS A 172 -10.80 9.03 26.90
CA HIS A 172 -9.79 8.51 25.98
C HIS A 172 -10.16 8.81 24.52
N ALA A 173 -11.37 8.47 24.08
CA ALA A 173 -11.87 8.71 22.72
C ALA A 173 -12.05 10.21 22.37
N SER A 174 -12.19 11.08 23.38
CA SER A 174 -12.21 12.53 23.16
C SER A 174 -10.83 13.16 23.02
N ARG A 175 -9.78 12.45 23.46
CA ARG A 175 -8.38 12.94 23.43
C ARG A 175 -7.51 12.21 22.42
N HIS A 176 -7.95 11.04 21.94
CA HIS A 176 -7.21 10.21 21.01
C HIS A 176 -8.09 9.80 19.85
N ARG A 177 -7.45 9.57 18.71
CA ARG A 177 -8.04 8.92 17.54
C ARG A 177 -7.08 7.85 17.04
N ASP A 178 -7.63 6.74 16.58
CA ASP A 178 -6.84 5.71 15.92
C ASP A 178 -6.37 6.22 14.55
N VAL A 179 -5.06 6.28 14.38
CA VAL A 179 -4.40 6.54 13.09
C VAL A 179 -3.87 5.22 12.57
N HIS A 180 -4.32 4.83 11.39
CA HIS A 180 -3.80 3.64 10.73
C HIS A 180 -2.46 3.97 10.07
N VAL A 181 -1.45 3.15 10.30
CA VAL A 181 -0.13 3.31 9.67
C VAL A 181 0.19 2.06 8.85
N GLY A 182 0.51 2.25 7.58
CA GLY A 182 0.77 1.16 6.63
C GLY A 182 2.22 1.13 6.14
N ASN A 183 2.87 -0.04 6.22
CA ASN A 183 4.21 -0.28 5.69
C ASN A 183 4.17 -1.14 4.41
N ALA A 184 4.48 -0.54 3.25
CA ALA A 184 4.53 -1.25 1.96
C ALA A 184 5.92 -1.78 1.58
N PHE A 185 6.94 -1.50 2.40
CA PHE A 185 8.32 -1.86 2.12
C PHE A 185 8.59 -3.32 2.53
N LYS A 186 9.62 -3.91 1.92
CA LYS A 186 9.98 -5.33 2.13
C LYS A 186 10.65 -5.59 3.48
N GLU A 187 10.99 -4.55 4.21
CA GLU A 187 11.62 -4.63 5.54
C GLU A 187 10.75 -4.00 6.62
N PRO A 188 10.90 -4.42 7.89
CA PRO A 188 10.21 -3.80 9.00
C PRO A 188 10.64 -2.34 9.21
N LEU A 189 9.68 -1.46 9.48
CA LEU A 189 9.93 -0.04 9.75
C LEU A 189 9.62 0.31 11.21
N ARG A 190 10.52 1.06 11.83
CA ARG A 190 10.34 1.69 13.14
C ARG A 190 9.63 3.03 12.96
N VAL A 191 8.44 3.14 13.55
CA VAL A 191 7.61 4.35 13.55
C VAL A 191 7.74 5.05 14.90
N VAL A 192 8.13 6.32 14.89
CA VAL A 192 8.31 7.19 16.05
C VAL A 192 7.32 8.35 15.99
N LEU A 193 6.70 8.66 17.13
CA LEU A 193 5.77 9.78 17.34
C LEU A 193 6.48 10.89 18.12
N ASP A 194 6.39 12.14 17.65
CA ASP A 194 6.88 13.35 18.33
C ASP A 194 8.32 13.26 18.86
N GLU A 195 9.19 12.51 18.16
CA GLU A 195 10.60 12.26 18.52
C GLU A 195 10.81 11.40 19.79
N GLU A 196 9.75 10.82 20.37
CA GLU A 196 9.81 9.94 21.54
C GLU A 196 10.25 8.52 21.13
N GLU A 197 11.56 8.29 21.13
CA GLU A 197 12.16 7.03 20.68
C GLU A 197 11.75 5.78 21.48
N ASP A 198 11.42 5.95 22.77
CA ASP A 198 11.06 4.84 23.67
C ASP A 198 9.70 4.21 23.34
N GLU A 199 8.82 4.94 22.64
CA GLU A 199 7.49 4.46 22.25
C GLU A 199 7.42 3.96 20.79
N ALA A 200 8.58 3.70 20.18
CA ALA A 200 8.62 3.34 18.78
C ALA A 200 7.88 2.02 18.48
N VAL A 201 7.02 2.06 17.46
CA VAL A 201 6.27 0.88 17.01
C VAL A 201 6.92 0.31 15.76
N VAL A 202 7.25 -0.98 15.77
CA VAL A 202 7.75 -1.68 14.60
C VAL A 202 6.59 -2.23 13.77
N LEU A 203 6.54 -1.89 12.48
CA LEU A 203 5.58 -2.36 11.51
C LEU A 203 6.23 -3.36 10.55
N SER A 204 5.66 -4.56 10.46
CA SER A 204 6.11 -5.61 9.55
C SER A 204 5.83 -5.25 8.08
N PRO A 205 6.52 -5.85 7.11
CA PRO A 205 6.19 -5.71 5.68
C PRO A 205 4.71 -6.02 5.40
N GLY A 206 4.01 -5.11 4.72
CA GLY A 206 2.59 -5.25 4.39
C GLY A 206 1.62 -5.08 5.58
N GLU A 207 2.12 -4.74 6.78
CA GLU A 207 1.29 -4.51 7.95
C GLU A 207 0.57 -3.16 7.87
N VAL A 208 -0.70 -3.15 8.27
CA VAL A 208 -1.44 -1.93 8.61
C VAL A 208 -1.84 -2.05 10.07
N ARG A 209 -1.41 -1.10 10.90
CA ARG A 209 -1.69 -1.10 12.34
C ARG A 209 -2.39 0.19 12.75
N ALA A 210 -3.41 0.08 13.59
CA ALA A 210 -4.04 1.23 14.23
C ALA A 210 -3.22 1.64 15.46
N LEU A 211 -2.81 2.91 15.52
CA LEU A 211 -2.10 3.50 16.64
C LEU A 211 -2.99 4.57 17.29
N PRO A 212 -3.30 4.48 18.59
CA PRO A 212 -4.05 5.52 19.28
C PRO A 212 -3.17 6.76 19.40
N MET A 213 -3.49 7.82 18.67
CA MET A 213 -2.72 9.07 18.67
C MET A 213 -3.48 10.20 19.35
N PRO A 214 -2.81 11.04 20.17
CA PRO A 214 -3.44 12.21 20.75
C PRO A 214 -3.87 13.21 19.65
N LEU A 215 -5.02 13.86 19.84
CA LEU A 215 -5.49 14.90 18.92
C LEU A 215 -4.47 16.07 18.79
N GLY A 216 -4.50 16.75 17.65
CA GLY A 216 -3.60 17.86 17.30
C GLY A 216 -2.56 17.50 16.23
N THR A 217 -1.67 18.43 15.91
CA THR A 217 -0.57 18.19 14.96
C THR A 217 0.50 17.33 15.63
N ARG A 218 0.87 16.24 14.95
CA ARG A 218 1.88 15.27 15.40
C ARG A 218 2.95 15.11 14.34
N ARG A 219 4.20 15.02 14.75
CA ARG A 219 5.30 14.70 13.84
C ARG A 219 5.54 13.20 13.89
N LEU A 220 5.43 12.56 12.74
CA LEU A 220 5.59 11.12 12.56
C LEU A 220 6.85 10.86 11.74
N ARG A 221 7.64 9.87 12.15
CA ARG A 221 8.86 9.47 11.45
C ARG A 221 8.91 7.96 11.29
N ALA A 222 9.17 7.49 10.09
CA ALA A 222 9.36 6.08 9.77
C ALA A 222 10.79 5.87 9.27
N ALA A 223 11.50 4.96 9.91
CA ALA A 223 12.87 4.60 9.54
C ALA A 223 13.05 3.08 9.52
N SER A 224 14.00 2.58 8.74
CA SER A 224 14.43 1.19 8.82
C SER A 224 15.05 0.86 10.18
N GLN A 225 15.25 -0.42 10.46
CA GLN A 225 16.02 -0.85 11.63
C GLN A 225 17.49 -0.36 11.59
N SER A 226 18.03 -0.11 10.39
CA SER A 226 19.37 0.46 10.19
C SER A 226 19.40 1.99 10.31
N GLY A 227 18.27 2.64 10.62
CA GLY A 227 18.17 4.08 10.80
C GLY A 227 18.01 4.89 9.50
N VAL A 228 17.79 4.22 8.36
CA VAL A 228 17.52 4.91 7.09
C VAL A 228 16.11 5.50 7.15
N GLU A 229 16.01 6.81 7.07
CA GLU A 229 14.71 7.49 7.07
C GLU A 229 13.94 7.23 5.77
N VAL A 230 12.74 6.69 5.92
CA VAL A 230 11.84 6.34 4.81
C VAL A 230 10.87 7.48 4.56
N ASP A 231 10.23 7.98 5.61
CA ASP A 231 9.21 9.02 5.53
C ASP A 231 9.11 9.84 6.83
N THR A 232 8.85 11.14 6.71
CA THR A 232 8.61 12.05 7.84
C THR A 232 7.44 12.98 7.52
N LEU A 233 6.40 12.99 8.35
CA LEU A 233 5.13 13.66 8.11
C LEU A 233 4.67 14.45 9.33
N GLU A 234 4.16 15.66 9.13
CA GLU A 234 3.31 16.33 10.12
C GLU A 234 1.84 16.00 9.84
N LEU A 235 1.18 15.32 10.77
CA LEU A 235 -0.20 14.84 10.63
C LEU A 235 -1.11 15.58 11.61
N GLU A 236 -2.18 16.20 11.11
CA GLU A 236 -3.20 16.81 11.94
C GLU A 236 -4.25 15.78 12.38
N VAL A 237 -4.14 15.29 13.62
CA VAL A 237 -5.06 14.29 14.18
C VAL A 237 -6.33 14.99 14.67
N LYS A 238 -7.36 15.01 13.82
CA LYS A 238 -8.70 15.55 14.13
C LYS A 238 -9.60 14.49 14.72
N ARG A 239 -10.58 14.91 15.54
CA ARG A 239 -11.67 14.03 15.98
C ARG A 239 -12.52 13.59 14.76
N GLY A 240 -12.85 12.31 14.68
CA GLY A 240 -13.72 11.77 13.63
C GLY A 240 -13.90 10.26 13.72
N GLU A 241 -14.97 9.75 13.13
CA GLU A 241 -15.31 8.31 13.08
C GLU A 241 -14.80 7.61 11.80
N GLY A 242 -14.24 8.38 10.87
CA GLY A 242 -13.72 7.86 9.60
C GLY A 242 -12.27 7.38 9.68
N LEU A 243 -11.76 6.88 8.56
CA LEU A 243 -10.36 6.50 8.42
C LEU A 243 -9.46 7.75 8.44
N LEU A 244 -8.45 7.74 9.29
CA LEU A 244 -7.26 8.59 9.17
C LEU A 244 -6.07 7.65 9.06
N MET A 245 -5.37 7.70 7.93
CA MET A 245 -4.24 6.82 7.66
C MET A 245 -3.01 7.58 7.20
N TRP A 246 -1.86 7.21 7.76
CA TRP A 246 -0.54 7.48 7.21
C TRP A 246 -0.07 6.28 6.40
N ASN A 247 -0.11 6.43 5.08
CA ASN A 247 0.47 5.50 4.13
C ASN A 247 1.95 5.88 3.96
N ILE A 248 2.87 5.14 4.59
CA ILE A 248 4.29 5.50 4.64
C ILE A 248 4.83 5.70 3.21
N ALA A 249 5.32 6.90 2.93
CA ALA A 249 5.78 7.40 1.63
C ALA A 249 4.74 7.32 0.47
N GLY A 250 3.49 6.96 0.77
CA GLY A 250 2.44 6.71 -0.22
C GLY A 250 2.56 5.36 -0.94
N GLY A 251 3.35 4.41 -0.42
CA GLY A 251 3.70 3.17 -1.12
C GLY A 251 2.68 2.03 -1.03
N MET A 252 1.71 2.10 -0.11
CA MET A 252 0.73 1.02 0.12
C MET A 252 -0.44 1.12 -0.87
N PRO A 253 -0.83 0.03 -1.56
CA PRO A 253 -1.97 -0.01 -2.47
C PRO A 253 -3.29 -0.12 -1.69
N VAL A 254 -3.62 0.93 -0.93
CA VAL A 254 -4.88 1.06 -0.21
C VAL A 254 -5.98 1.38 -1.20
N PHE A 255 -7.13 0.71 -1.10
CA PHE A 255 -8.28 0.99 -1.94
C PHE A 255 -9.57 1.07 -1.14
N LEU A 256 -10.49 1.92 -1.60
CA LEU A 256 -11.87 2.03 -1.14
C LEU A 256 -12.78 1.42 -2.20
N ALA A 257 -13.58 0.43 -1.80
CA ALA A 257 -14.53 -0.25 -2.66
C ALA A 257 -15.93 -0.22 -2.05
N GLN A 258 -16.92 -0.43 -2.91
CA GLN A 258 -18.32 -0.58 -2.52
C GLN A 258 -18.78 -2.00 -2.87
N GLN A 259 -19.53 -2.61 -1.97
CA GLN A 259 -20.17 -3.90 -2.19
C GLN A 259 -21.69 -3.73 -2.09
N LEU A 260 -22.40 -4.20 -3.12
CA LEU A 260 -23.84 -4.28 -3.12
C LEU A 260 -24.27 -5.65 -2.57
N TYR A 261 -24.96 -5.65 -1.44
CA TYR A 261 -25.64 -6.83 -0.94
C TYR A 261 -27.07 -6.84 -1.47
N SER A 262 -27.39 -7.83 -2.30
CA SER A 262 -28.74 -8.14 -2.78
C SER A 262 -29.03 -9.62 -2.52
N ASP A 263 -30.29 -10.05 -2.67
CA ASP A 263 -30.71 -11.45 -2.48
C ASP A 263 -30.14 -12.44 -3.53
N GLY A 264 -29.15 -12.02 -4.33
CA GLY A 264 -28.46 -12.82 -5.36
C GLY A 264 -26.93 -12.81 -5.18
N GLU A 265 -26.19 -13.26 -6.20
CA GLU A 265 -24.72 -13.15 -6.18
C GLU A 265 -24.30 -11.68 -6.05
N PRO A 266 -23.24 -11.38 -5.25
CA PRO A 266 -22.73 -10.02 -5.13
C PRO A 266 -22.42 -9.45 -6.52
N SER A 267 -23.12 -8.38 -6.89
CA SER A 267 -22.74 -7.61 -8.08
C SER A 267 -21.46 -6.86 -7.77
N ASP A 268 -20.52 -6.89 -8.72
CA ASP A 268 -19.36 -6.00 -8.67
C ASP A 268 -19.84 -4.55 -8.59
N GLY A 269 -19.36 -3.83 -7.57
CA GLY A 269 -19.62 -2.40 -7.41
C GLY A 269 -18.88 -1.56 -8.46
N PRO A 270 -18.95 -0.22 -8.36
CA PRO A 270 -18.08 0.63 -9.16
C PRO A 270 -16.60 0.27 -8.92
N PRO A 271 -15.70 0.53 -9.90
CA PRO A 271 -14.28 0.29 -9.73
C PRO A 271 -13.73 0.94 -8.44
N PRO A 272 -12.84 0.25 -7.72
CA PRO A 272 -12.31 0.76 -6.47
C PRO A 272 -11.49 2.03 -6.69
N THR A 273 -11.56 2.96 -5.73
CA THR A 273 -10.67 4.13 -5.68
C THR A 273 -9.37 3.72 -5.00
N VAL A 274 -8.23 3.84 -5.67
CA VAL A 274 -6.91 3.44 -5.14
C VAL A 274 -6.11 4.68 -4.75
N TYR A 275 -5.47 4.63 -3.58
CA TYR A 275 -4.78 5.75 -2.93
C TYR A 275 -3.24 5.65 -2.99
N CYS A 276 -2.70 4.99 -4.03
CA CYS A 276 -1.25 4.97 -4.27
C CYS A 276 -0.70 6.39 -4.47
N GLY A 277 0.51 6.65 -3.95
CA GLY A 277 1.15 7.96 -3.98
C GLY A 277 0.65 8.95 -2.91
N GLN A 278 -0.48 8.67 -2.26
CA GLN A 278 -1.02 9.52 -1.20
C GLN A 278 -0.46 9.12 0.16
N ARG A 279 0.24 10.04 0.83
CA ARG A 279 0.82 9.82 2.17
C ARG A 279 -0.21 9.88 3.27
N VAL A 280 -1.23 10.74 3.13
CA VAL A 280 -2.33 10.89 4.08
C VAL A 280 -3.63 10.52 3.39
N ILE A 281 -4.39 9.61 3.99
CA ILE A 281 -5.69 9.18 3.51
C ILE A 281 -6.72 9.47 4.59
N GLU A 282 -7.63 10.39 4.27
CA GLU A 282 -8.76 10.77 5.13
C GLU A 282 -10.07 10.39 4.44
N LEU A 283 -10.80 9.46 5.03
CA LEU A 283 -12.11 9.03 4.54
C LEU A 283 -13.17 9.24 5.61
N GLY A 284 -14.42 9.32 5.16
CA GLY A 284 -15.58 9.28 6.06
C GLY A 284 -15.74 7.92 6.75
N PRO A 285 -16.87 7.69 7.44
CA PRO A 285 -17.17 6.40 8.05
C PRO A 285 -17.16 5.27 7.01
N VAL A 286 -16.46 4.18 7.30
CA VAL A 286 -16.34 2.98 6.44
C VAL A 286 -16.88 1.77 7.20
N ASN A 287 -17.67 0.92 6.55
CA ASN A 287 -18.30 -0.23 7.22
C ASN A 287 -17.29 -1.31 7.61
N HIS A 288 -16.29 -1.56 6.77
CA HIS A 288 -15.25 -2.57 7.01
C HIS A 288 -13.86 -1.98 6.75
N LEU A 289 -13.12 -1.65 7.81
CA LEU A 289 -11.73 -1.17 7.73
C LEU A 289 -10.76 -2.35 7.80
N PHE A 290 -9.99 -2.56 6.72
CA PHE A 290 -8.97 -3.60 6.58
C PHE A 290 -9.44 -5.01 6.91
N LYS A 291 -10.72 -5.28 6.60
CA LYS A 291 -11.36 -6.58 6.78
C LYS A 291 -12.14 -6.90 5.52
N THR A 292 -12.06 -8.15 5.08
CA THR A 292 -12.92 -8.63 4.00
C THR A 292 -14.37 -8.50 4.45
N PRO A 293 -15.22 -7.81 3.69
CA PRO A 293 -16.64 -7.73 4.02
C PRO A 293 -17.25 -9.15 4.03
N PRO A 294 -18.25 -9.42 4.89
CA PRO A 294 -18.90 -10.72 4.93
C PRO A 294 -19.62 -10.99 3.60
N GLY A 295 -19.64 -12.25 3.13
CA GLY A 295 -20.32 -12.59 1.87
C GLY A 295 -21.83 -12.36 1.89
N SER A 296 -22.46 -12.33 3.07
CA SER A 296 -23.86 -12.02 3.26
C SER A 296 -24.07 -11.07 4.45
N PRO A 297 -24.95 -10.06 4.34
CA PRO A 297 -25.22 -9.17 5.46
C PRO A 297 -26.07 -9.91 6.49
N SER A 298 -25.64 -9.88 7.76
CA SER A 298 -26.52 -10.25 8.87
C SER A 298 -27.50 -9.11 9.11
N SER A 299 -28.59 -9.06 8.33
CA SER A 299 -29.66 -8.10 8.57
C SER A 299 -31.00 -8.81 8.71
N SER A 300 -31.62 -8.63 9.88
CA SER A 300 -32.93 -9.19 10.22
C SER A 300 -34.11 -8.41 9.62
N ARG A 301 -33.85 -7.44 8.73
CA ARG A 301 -34.88 -6.59 8.10
C ARG A 301 -34.80 -6.73 6.60
N ALA A 302 -35.94 -7.03 5.99
CA ALA A 302 -36.16 -7.23 4.55
C ALA A 302 -35.88 -5.95 3.71
N ARG A 303 -34.64 -5.49 3.67
CA ARG A 303 -34.15 -4.54 2.67
C ARG A 303 -33.49 -5.35 1.57
N THR A 304 -34.04 -5.25 0.37
CA THR A 304 -33.57 -5.98 -0.82
C THR A 304 -32.21 -5.51 -1.33
N HIS A 305 -31.74 -4.33 -0.89
CA HIS A 305 -30.45 -3.77 -1.30
C HIS A 305 -29.79 -3.02 -0.13
N LEU A 306 -28.56 -3.40 0.20
CA LEU A 306 -27.71 -2.70 1.17
C LEU A 306 -26.35 -2.42 0.53
N TRP A 307 -25.91 -1.17 0.57
CA TRP A 307 -24.56 -0.79 0.16
C TRP A 307 -23.63 -0.81 1.36
N GLY A 308 -22.51 -1.52 1.25
CA GLY A 308 -21.41 -1.49 2.21
C GLY A 308 -20.17 -0.87 1.58
N THR A 309 -19.47 -0.02 2.32
CA THR A 309 -18.12 0.46 1.96
C THR A 309 -17.08 -0.33 2.72
N TYR A 310 -15.97 -0.66 2.05
CA TYR A 310 -14.83 -1.26 2.73
C TYR A 310 -13.52 -0.70 2.19
N VAL A 311 -12.54 -0.63 3.09
CA VAL A 311 -11.16 -0.25 2.77
C VAL A 311 -10.30 -1.48 2.99
N ASN A 312 -9.43 -1.78 2.03
CA ASN A 312 -8.45 -2.86 2.19
C ASN A 312 -7.13 -2.50 1.47
N VAL A 313 -6.16 -3.41 1.57
CA VAL A 313 -4.89 -3.36 0.86
C VAL A 313 -4.87 -4.48 -0.16
N GLU A 314 -4.40 -4.19 -1.38
CA GLU A 314 -4.13 -5.21 -2.39
C GLU A 314 -2.92 -6.06 -1.97
N ARG A 315 -3.12 -7.33 -1.64
CA ARG A 315 -2.10 -8.23 -1.07
C ARG A 315 -1.67 -9.37 -1.99
N HIS A 316 -2.25 -9.50 -3.18
CA HIS A 316 -1.90 -10.60 -4.10
C HIS A 316 -0.51 -10.39 -4.73
N SER A 317 -0.01 -9.14 -4.75
CA SER A 317 1.36 -8.85 -5.19
C SER A 317 2.37 -9.12 -4.08
N ALA A 318 3.41 -9.90 -4.38
CA ALA A 318 4.58 -10.06 -3.51
C ALA A 318 5.37 -8.74 -3.34
N ASP A 319 5.19 -7.78 -4.25
CA ASP A 319 5.81 -6.45 -4.22
C ASP A 319 4.73 -5.36 -4.28
N LEU A 320 4.34 -4.86 -3.11
CA LEU A 320 3.30 -3.84 -2.95
C LEU A 320 3.70 -2.50 -3.61
N LEU A 321 4.98 -2.13 -3.55
CA LEU A 321 5.48 -0.92 -4.21
C LEU A 321 5.36 -1.03 -5.74
N SER A 322 5.66 -2.21 -6.30
CA SER A 322 5.46 -2.48 -7.73
C SER A 322 3.98 -2.40 -8.13
N ALA A 323 3.06 -2.83 -7.27
CA ALA A 323 1.63 -2.69 -7.52
C ALA A 323 1.22 -1.21 -7.58
N CYS A 324 1.67 -0.39 -6.63
CA CYS A 324 1.40 1.05 -6.67
C CYS A 324 2.07 1.77 -7.82
N PHE A 325 3.32 1.43 -8.14
CA PHE A 325 4.04 1.99 -9.27
C PHE A 325 3.32 1.70 -10.58
N SER A 326 2.93 0.44 -10.81
CA SER A 326 2.18 0.03 -12.00
C SER A 326 0.79 0.68 -12.08
N TYR A 327 0.07 0.76 -10.96
CA TYR A 327 -1.22 1.44 -10.92
C TYR A 327 -1.08 2.91 -11.33
N LEU A 328 -0.18 3.65 -10.70
CA LEU A 328 0.08 5.06 -11.03
C LEU A 328 0.54 5.22 -12.49
N GLY A 329 1.32 4.27 -13.00
CA GLY A 329 1.74 4.25 -14.39
C GLY A 329 0.60 4.09 -15.39
N SER A 330 -0.36 3.19 -15.11
CA SER A 330 -1.55 3.03 -15.96
C SER A 330 -2.44 4.27 -15.99
N GLN A 331 -2.38 5.10 -14.94
CA GLN A 331 -3.12 6.36 -14.85
C GLN A 331 -2.30 7.58 -15.30
N ASN A 332 -1.08 7.36 -15.83
CA ASN A 332 -0.13 8.43 -16.17
C ASN A 332 0.16 9.41 -15.00
N ARG A 333 0.20 8.89 -13.77
CA ARG A 333 0.45 9.61 -12.51
C ARG A 333 1.81 9.25 -11.91
N TRP A 334 2.79 8.93 -12.76
CA TRP A 334 4.14 8.49 -12.36
C TRP A 334 4.83 9.42 -11.34
N ALA A 335 4.62 10.74 -11.46
CA ALA A 335 5.23 11.72 -10.55
C ALA A 335 4.82 11.53 -9.08
N GLU A 336 3.64 10.95 -8.82
CA GLU A 336 3.16 10.66 -7.47
C GLU A 336 3.88 9.45 -6.84
N ALA A 337 4.59 8.65 -7.65
CA ALA A 337 5.39 7.53 -7.16
C ALA A 337 6.76 7.95 -6.60
N LEU A 338 7.16 9.21 -6.79
CA LEU A 338 8.51 9.68 -6.52
C LEU A 338 8.93 9.43 -5.07
N THR A 339 8.07 9.77 -4.10
CA THR A 339 8.40 9.67 -2.67
C THR A 339 8.71 8.23 -2.26
N PHE A 340 7.83 7.27 -2.56
CA PHE A 340 8.07 5.88 -2.14
C PHE A 340 9.16 5.19 -2.97
N THR A 341 9.37 5.57 -4.23
CA THR A 341 10.45 4.99 -5.06
C THR A 341 11.82 5.50 -4.61
N GLN A 342 11.97 6.78 -4.28
CA GLN A 342 13.22 7.30 -3.68
C GLN A 342 13.49 6.71 -2.29
N ALA A 343 12.44 6.54 -1.47
CA ALA A 343 12.58 5.82 -0.21
C ALA A 343 13.07 4.38 -0.42
N ALA A 344 12.51 3.66 -1.41
CA ALA A 344 12.94 2.30 -1.75
C ALA A 344 14.40 2.23 -2.20
N VAL A 345 14.88 3.22 -2.96
CA VAL A 345 16.30 3.33 -3.36
C VAL A 345 17.22 3.51 -2.16
N ARG A 346 16.82 4.33 -1.17
CA ARG A 346 17.60 4.52 0.06
C ARG A 346 17.68 3.22 0.88
N LEU A 347 16.56 2.50 1.02
CA LEU A 347 16.53 1.23 1.76
C LEU A 347 17.32 0.12 1.06
N SER A 348 17.27 0.05 -0.27
CA SER A 348 17.96 -0.98 -1.04
C SER A 348 19.46 -0.74 -1.24
N GLY A 349 19.98 0.43 -0.84
CA GLY A 349 21.35 0.85 -1.18
C GLY A 349 21.53 1.06 -2.69
N GLY A 350 20.47 1.47 -3.39
CA GLY A 350 20.47 1.69 -4.83
C GLY A 350 20.46 0.40 -5.65
N ASP A 351 19.59 -0.55 -5.33
CA ASP A 351 19.30 -1.64 -6.26
C ASP A 351 18.81 -1.09 -7.62
N GLU A 352 19.27 -1.69 -8.72
CA GLU A 352 19.02 -1.19 -10.07
C GLU A 352 17.52 -1.11 -10.42
N ALA A 353 16.73 -2.11 -10.00
CA ALA A 353 15.30 -2.10 -10.27
C ALA A 353 14.60 -0.96 -9.50
N THR A 354 15.01 -0.70 -8.25
CA THR A 354 14.49 0.45 -7.49
C THR A 354 14.90 1.79 -8.08
N VAL A 355 16.14 1.92 -8.55
CA VAL A 355 16.64 3.15 -9.16
C VAL A 355 15.97 3.42 -10.50
N SER A 356 15.76 2.40 -11.32
CA SER A 356 15.02 2.53 -12.58
C SER A 356 13.60 3.09 -12.36
N ARG A 357 12.89 2.60 -11.34
CA ARG A 357 11.55 3.11 -10.96
C ARG A 357 11.60 4.55 -10.45
N ALA A 358 12.54 4.87 -9.56
CA ALA A 358 12.72 6.21 -9.02
C ALA A 358 13.11 7.22 -10.10
N LEU A 359 13.98 6.83 -11.03
CA LEU A 359 14.39 7.62 -12.17
C LEU A 359 13.21 7.92 -13.08
N ARG A 360 12.38 6.91 -13.41
CA ARG A 360 11.15 7.12 -14.19
C ARG A 360 10.17 8.07 -13.49
N ALA A 361 9.94 7.90 -12.18
CA ALA A 361 9.09 8.81 -11.40
C ALA A 361 9.67 10.25 -11.37
N SER A 362 10.99 10.38 -11.30
CA SER A 362 11.69 11.67 -11.32
C SER A 362 11.54 12.37 -12.66
N ILE A 363 11.72 11.66 -13.78
CA ILE A 363 11.51 12.19 -15.13
C ILE A 363 10.07 12.67 -15.32
N ALA A 364 9.10 11.90 -14.84
CA ALA A 364 7.69 12.30 -14.90
C ALA A 364 7.39 13.55 -14.06
N LYS A 365 8.17 13.82 -13.01
CA LYS A 365 8.11 15.07 -12.24
C LYS A 365 8.78 16.23 -12.99
N GLY A 366 9.84 15.95 -13.74
CA GLY A 366 10.59 16.87 -14.60
C GLY A 366 12.06 16.46 -14.72
N GLY A 367 12.74 16.77 -15.83
CA GLY A 367 14.12 16.31 -16.02
C GLY A 367 15.13 16.95 -15.05
N GLY A 368 14.86 18.16 -14.54
CA GLY A 368 15.61 18.72 -13.41
C GLY A 368 15.53 17.89 -12.13
N GLU A 369 14.38 17.27 -11.84
CA GLU A 369 14.21 16.34 -10.71
C GLU A 369 15.03 15.06 -10.94
N ALA A 370 14.98 14.51 -12.17
CA ALA A 370 15.77 13.33 -12.54
C ALA A 370 17.28 13.58 -12.39
N THR A 371 17.75 14.73 -12.86
CA THR A 371 19.16 15.15 -12.73
C THR A 371 19.57 15.31 -11.27
N ARG A 372 18.72 15.96 -10.45
CA ARG A 372 18.96 16.10 -9.00
C ARG A 372 19.06 14.74 -8.32
N PHE A 373 18.11 13.83 -8.62
CA PHE A 373 18.08 12.49 -8.06
C PHE A 373 19.33 11.69 -8.43
N MET A 374 19.69 11.63 -9.71
CA MET A 374 20.86 10.88 -10.17
C MET A 374 22.17 11.48 -9.66
N ARG A 375 22.27 12.81 -9.56
CA ARG A 375 23.42 13.48 -8.93
C ARG A 375 23.57 13.07 -7.47
N ALA A 376 22.49 13.13 -6.69
CA ALA A 376 22.54 12.74 -5.28
C ALA A 376 22.94 11.25 -5.12
N LEU A 377 22.43 10.38 -5.97
CA LEU A 377 22.77 8.95 -5.94
C LEU A 377 24.23 8.69 -6.30
N ARG A 378 24.76 9.40 -7.30
CA ARG A 378 26.17 9.40 -7.70
C ARG A 378 27.07 9.93 -6.59
N ASP A 379 26.73 11.06 -5.98
CA ASP A 379 27.54 11.68 -4.93
C ASP A 379 27.62 10.80 -3.68
N ALA A 380 26.55 10.07 -3.38
CA ALA A 380 26.53 9.09 -2.29
C ALA A 380 27.31 7.80 -2.62
N ASN A 381 27.61 7.52 -3.90
CA ASN A 381 28.26 6.29 -4.37
C ASN A 381 29.21 6.60 -5.56
N PRO A 382 30.27 7.40 -5.35
CA PRO A 382 31.11 7.94 -6.43
C PRO A 382 31.92 6.90 -7.21
N GLU A 383 32.00 5.67 -6.71
CA GLU A 383 32.64 4.51 -7.33
C GLU A 383 31.72 3.73 -8.27
N ARG A 384 30.40 3.91 -8.18
CA ARG A 384 29.43 3.15 -8.99
C ARG A 384 29.25 3.78 -10.37
N LEU A 385 29.82 3.12 -11.37
CA LEU A 385 29.78 3.55 -12.77
C LEU A 385 28.36 3.84 -13.29
N GLU A 386 27.38 3.01 -12.94
CA GLU A 386 26.01 3.14 -13.44
C GLU A 386 25.32 4.43 -13.00
N TRP A 387 25.65 4.97 -11.82
CA TRP A 387 25.11 6.26 -11.37
C TRP A 387 25.72 7.43 -12.11
N HIS A 388 27.01 7.34 -12.46
CA HIS A 388 27.65 8.31 -13.32
C HIS A 388 27.00 8.33 -14.70
N ARG A 389 26.74 7.16 -15.30
CA ARG A 389 26.04 7.04 -16.59
C ARG A 389 24.62 7.62 -16.53
N GLY A 390 23.87 7.29 -15.48
CA GLY A 390 22.52 7.83 -15.31
C GLY A 390 22.51 9.34 -15.10
N TYR A 391 23.47 9.88 -14.34
CA TYR A 391 23.63 11.34 -14.17
C TYR A 391 23.97 12.03 -15.49
N GLN A 392 24.95 11.51 -16.24
CA GLN A 392 25.32 12.01 -17.57
C GLN A 392 24.09 12.12 -18.47
N TRP A 393 23.36 11.02 -18.59
CA TRP A 393 22.17 10.95 -19.42
C TRP A 393 21.08 11.94 -18.98
N THR A 394 20.75 12.01 -17.68
CA THR A 394 19.73 12.98 -17.21
C THR A 394 20.15 14.43 -17.42
N ALA A 395 21.43 14.75 -17.27
CA ALA A 395 21.92 16.11 -17.42
C ALA A 395 22.02 16.53 -18.89
N GLU A 396 22.34 15.60 -19.81
CA GLU A 396 22.25 15.82 -21.26
C GLU A 396 20.81 16.16 -21.69
N LEU A 397 19.81 15.47 -21.13
CA LEU A 397 18.39 15.78 -21.40
C LEU A 397 18.01 17.20 -20.97
N GLU A 398 18.67 17.76 -19.95
CA GLU A 398 18.50 19.12 -19.45
C GLU A 398 19.44 20.13 -20.13
N GLY A 399 20.16 19.73 -21.19
CA GLY A 399 21.06 20.61 -21.94
C GLY A 399 22.35 20.98 -21.20
N GLN A 400 22.78 20.17 -20.22
CA GLN A 400 23.98 20.44 -19.40
C GLN A 400 25.24 19.72 -19.92
N ALA A 401 25.23 19.21 -21.16
CA ALA A 401 26.29 18.36 -21.70
C ALA A 401 27.69 18.99 -21.63
N ASP A 402 27.84 20.27 -22.02
CA ASP A 402 29.13 20.95 -22.06
C ASP A 402 29.81 21.05 -20.68
N GLY A 403 29.02 21.35 -19.64
CA GLY A 403 29.52 21.43 -18.27
C GLY A 403 29.95 20.05 -17.74
N LEU A 404 29.20 19.00 -18.09
CA LEU A 404 29.55 17.62 -17.73
C LEU A 404 30.79 17.12 -18.46
N LEU A 405 30.98 17.48 -19.73
CA LEU A 405 32.16 17.09 -20.48
C LEU A 405 33.44 17.58 -19.80
N ALA A 406 33.46 18.84 -19.37
CA ALA A 406 34.58 19.41 -18.62
C ALA A 406 34.81 18.70 -17.27
N GLU A 407 33.74 18.41 -16.52
CA GLU A 407 33.82 17.68 -15.25
C GLU A 407 34.46 16.29 -15.42
N TYR A 408 34.00 15.51 -16.40
CA TYR A 408 34.53 14.17 -16.64
C TYR A 408 35.92 14.17 -17.29
N ALA A 409 36.27 15.20 -18.08
CA ALA A 409 37.61 15.39 -18.58
C ALA A 409 38.61 15.59 -17.43
N GLU A 410 38.30 16.44 -16.45
CA GLU A 410 39.16 16.62 -15.28
C GLU A 410 39.23 15.35 -14.41
N ARG A 411 38.12 14.60 -14.27
CA ARG A 411 38.15 13.29 -13.59
C ARG A 411 39.08 12.29 -14.29
N ALA A 412 38.99 12.18 -15.62
CA ALA A 412 39.87 11.31 -16.41
C ALA A 412 41.33 11.74 -16.29
N LYS A 413 41.61 13.04 -16.29
CA LYS A 413 42.96 13.58 -16.09
C LYS A 413 43.52 13.31 -14.68
N ALA A 414 42.68 13.42 -13.64
CA ALA A 414 43.07 13.13 -12.26
C ALA A 414 43.32 11.64 -12.01
N ALA A 415 42.68 10.76 -12.78
CA ALA A 415 42.81 9.30 -12.67
C ALA A 415 43.15 8.66 -14.04
N PRO A 416 44.36 8.89 -14.57
CA PRO A 416 44.73 8.46 -15.92
C PRO A 416 44.69 6.93 -16.09
N ASP A 417 44.89 6.16 -15.03
CA ASP A 417 44.90 4.68 -15.05
C ASP A 417 43.55 4.04 -14.68
N SER A 418 42.53 4.85 -14.35
CA SER A 418 41.19 4.33 -14.07
C SER A 418 40.40 4.15 -15.37
N ALA A 419 40.17 2.91 -15.77
CA ALA A 419 39.38 2.57 -16.94
C ALA A 419 37.97 3.21 -16.89
N ASP A 420 37.32 3.23 -15.72
CA ASP A 420 36.02 3.87 -15.50
C ASP A 420 36.08 5.38 -15.72
N ALA A 421 37.07 6.08 -15.16
CA ALA A 421 37.20 7.53 -15.32
C ALA A 421 37.40 7.91 -16.79
N GLN A 422 38.28 7.17 -17.49
CA GLN A 422 38.49 7.36 -18.92
C GLN A 422 37.23 7.06 -19.73
N TYR A 423 36.54 5.96 -19.43
CA TYR A 423 35.30 5.56 -20.12
C TYR A 423 34.20 6.61 -19.97
N LEU A 424 34.00 7.13 -18.75
CA LEU A 424 32.99 8.14 -18.48
C LEU A 424 33.25 9.44 -19.25
N HIS A 425 34.51 9.83 -19.42
CA HIS A 425 34.88 10.96 -20.27
C HIS A 425 34.63 10.65 -21.76
N VAL A 426 35.14 9.52 -22.26
CA VAL A 426 35.02 9.15 -23.68
C VAL A 426 33.56 9.08 -24.12
N ARG A 427 32.65 8.57 -23.27
CA ARG A 427 31.22 8.52 -23.56
C ARG A 427 30.59 9.90 -23.84
N MET A 428 31.12 10.97 -23.24
CA MET A 428 30.60 12.34 -23.42
C MET A 428 31.16 13.02 -24.66
N LEU A 429 32.16 12.44 -25.32
CA LEU A 429 32.75 13.04 -26.53
C LEU A 429 31.74 13.05 -27.69
N PRO A 430 31.83 14.02 -28.61
CA PRO A 430 31.10 13.98 -29.87
C PRO A 430 31.37 12.67 -30.63
N THR A 431 30.38 12.15 -31.35
CA THR A 431 30.42 10.85 -32.06
C THR A 431 31.71 10.64 -32.86
N ALA A 432 32.13 11.66 -33.62
CA ALA A 432 33.33 11.59 -34.46
C ALA A 432 34.62 11.38 -33.66
N GLU A 433 34.75 12.01 -32.50
CA GLU A 433 35.92 11.88 -31.61
C GLU A 433 35.84 10.62 -30.74
N ARG A 434 34.62 10.29 -30.28
CA ARG A 434 34.32 9.15 -29.42
C ARG A 434 34.80 7.83 -30.01
N ARG A 435 34.66 7.63 -31.33
CA ARG A 435 35.11 6.40 -32.01
C ARG A 435 36.60 6.12 -31.77
N GLY A 436 37.45 7.07 -32.16
CA GLY A 436 38.91 6.91 -32.06
C GLY A 436 39.37 6.81 -30.60
N ALA A 437 38.77 7.61 -29.72
CA ALA A 437 39.05 7.59 -28.30
C ALA A 437 38.62 6.27 -27.63
N GLY A 438 37.46 5.74 -28.00
CA GLY A 438 36.92 4.47 -27.50
C GLY A 438 37.78 3.27 -27.90
N GLU A 439 38.19 3.18 -29.17
CA GLU A 439 39.09 2.12 -29.66
C GLU A 439 40.46 2.18 -28.95
N SER A 440 41.03 3.38 -28.82
CA SER A 440 42.29 3.59 -28.08
C SER A 440 42.15 3.18 -26.61
N LEU A 441 41.00 3.49 -26.00
CA LEU A 441 40.71 3.12 -24.62
C LEU A 441 40.54 1.61 -24.45
N LEU A 442 39.85 0.94 -25.38
CA LEU A 442 39.68 -0.52 -25.36
C LEU A 442 41.02 -1.23 -25.56
N ALA A 443 41.88 -0.74 -26.44
CA ALA A 443 43.22 -1.27 -26.61
C ALA A 443 44.05 -1.17 -25.33
N ARG A 444 43.89 -0.08 -24.56
CA ARG A 444 44.57 0.12 -23.27
C ARG A 444 43.96 -0.73 -22.15
N PHE A 445 42.64 -0.89 -22.11
CA PHE A 445 41.92 -1.67 -21.10
C PHE A 445 41.03 -2.74 -21.75
N PRO A 446 41.62 -3.81 -22.31
CA PRO A 446 40.91 -4.79 -23.14
C PRO A 446 39.84 -5.60 -22.39
N THR A 447 39.94 -5.67 -21.07
CA THR A 447 38.98 -6.39 -20.21
C THR A 447 37.91 -5.48 -19.62
N HIS A 448 37.90 -4.18 -19.96
CA HIS A 448 36.92 -3.24 -19.42
C HIS A 448 35.58 -3.32 -20.18
N MET A 449 34.66 -4.13 -19.66
CA MET A 449 33.37 -4.44 -20.29
C MET A 449 32.53 -3.22 -20.69
N PRO A 450 32.44 -2.13 -19.88
CA PRO A 450 31.72 -0.93 -20.29
C PRO A 450 32.31 -0.27 -21.55
N THR A 451 33.64 -0.22 -21.67
CA THR A 451 34.32 0.31 -22.87
C THR A 451 34.08 -0.62 -24.06
N LEU A 452 34.20 -1.93 -23.87
CA LEU A 452 33.93 -2.91 -24.93
C LEU A 452 32.49 -2.78 -25.44
N ARG A 453 31.50 -2.59 -24.55
CA ARG A 453 30.10 -2.34 -24.92
C ARG A 453 29.95 -1.06 -25.74
N LEU A 454 30.57 0.04 -25.29
CA LEU A 454 30.53 1.32 -26.01
C LEU A 454 31.11 1.20 -27.42
N VAL A 455 32.30 0.62 -27.55
CA VAL A 455 32.97 0.42 -28.84
C VAL A 455 32.17 -0.52 -29.75
N THR A 456 31.67 -1.62 -29.20
CA THR A 456 30.84 -2.57 -29.96
C THR A 456 29.58 -1.91 -30.52
N HIS A 457 28.92 -1.06 -29.72
CA HIS A 457 27.75 -0.32 -30.18
C HIS A 457 28.14 0.73 -31.24
N GLN A 458 29.24 1.44 -31.07
CA GLN A 458 29.72 2.40 -32.08
C GLN A 458 30.04 1.71 -33.42
N ARG A 459 30.71 0.56 -33.40
CA ARG A 459 30.98 -0.24 -34.59
C ARG A 459 29.70 -0.61 -35.32
N PHE A 460 28.65 -0.97 -34.58
CA PHE A 460 27.33 -1.25 -35.16
C PHE A 460 26.75 -0.02 -35.86
N LEU A 461 26.78 1.14 -35.22
CA LEU A 461 26.28 2.40 -35.80
C LEU A 461 27.07 2.83 -37.04
N ASP A 462 28.36 2.49 -37.09
CA ASP A 462 29.26 2.77 -38.20
C ASP A 462 29.18 1.73 -39.34
N GLY A 463 28.40 0.66 -39.15
CA GLY A 463 28.30 -0.44 -40.12
C GLY A 463 29.51 -1.38 -40.16
N ASP A 464 30.38 -1.34 -39.14
CA ASP A 464 31.42 -2.36 -38.94
C ASP A 464 30.80 -3.63 -38.33
N TRP A 465 30.15 -4.40 -39.20
CA TRP A 465 29.44 -5.61 -38.81
C TRP A 465 30.36 -6.69 -38.25
N THR A 466 31.56 -6.83 -38.82
CA THR A 466 32.56 -7.81 -38.35
C THR A 466 33.01 -7.46 -36.94
N GLY A 467 33.45 -6.22 -36.72
CA GLY A 467 33.89 -5.76 -35.40
C GLY A 467 32.76 -5.74 -34.36
N THR A 468 31.51 -5.56 -34.78
CA THR A 468 30.32 -5.69 -33.92
C THR A 468 30.13 -7.14 -33.44
N VAL A 469 30.17 -8.11 -34.36
CA VAL A 469 30.01 -9.54 -34.01
C VAL A 469 31.13 -10.02 -33.09
N GLU A 470 32.37 -9.61 -33.37
CA GLU A 470 33.53 -9.94 -32.53
C GLU A 470 33.43 -9.33 -31.12
N GLY A 471 33.10 -8.04 -31.03
CA GLY A 471 32.93 -7.35 -29.76
C GLY A 471 31.78 -7.94 -28.93
N TRP A 472 30.65 -8.27 -29.56
CA TRP A 472 29.53 -8.93 -28.91
C TRP A 472 29.90 -10.33 -28.40
N ALA A 473 30.66 -11.12 -29.18
CA ALA A 473 31.12 -12.44 -28.74
C ALA A 473 32.04 -12.34 -27.51
N GLN A 474 32.91 -11.32 -27.45
CA GLN A 474 33.73 -11.04 -26.27
C GLN A 474 32.87 -10.63 -25.06
N LEU A 475 31.87 -9.75 -25.25
CA LEU A 475 30.94 -9.38 -24.18
C LEU A 475 30.23 -10.61 -23.63
N ARG A 476 29.72 -11.50 -24.50
CA ARG A 476 29.04 -12.74 -24.05
C ARG A 476 29.95 -13.63 -23.19
N GLY A 477 31.27 -13.58 -23.40
CA GLY A 477 32.24 -14.32 -22.60
C GLY A 477 32.57 -13.69 -21.25
N GLY A 478 32.33 -12.38 -21.05
CA GLY A 478 32.75 -11.65 -19.84
C GLY A 478 31.63 -10.95 -19.06
N ASP A 479 30.57 -10.51 -19.73
CA ASP A 479 29.41 -9.80 -19.17
C ASP A 479 28.16 -10.09 -20.02
N GLU A 480 27.42 -11.13 -19.61
CA GLU A 480 26.20 -11.59 -20.29
C GLU A 480 25.10 -10.51 -20.34
N LYS A 481 25.03 -9.65 -19.31
CA LYS A 481 24.05 -8.57 -19.26
C LYS A 481 24.32 -7.54 -20.36
N SER A 482 25.56 -7.06 -20.47
CA SER A 482 25.96 -6.15 -21.55
C SER A 482 25.81 -6.77 -22.94
N ALA A 483 26.07 -8.07 -23.08
CA ALA A 483 25.82 -8.79 -24.33
C ALA A 483 24.32 -8.84 -24.69
N THR A 484 23.45 -9.02 -23.71
CA THR A 484 21.99 -9.06 -23.89
C THR A 484 21.43 -7.70 -24.31
N GLU A 485 21.97 -6.61 -23.75
CA GLU A 485 21.63 -5.24 -24.16
C GLU A 485 21.93 -5.02 -25.66
N LEU A 486 23.08 -5.51 -26.14
CA LEU A 486 23.51 -5.42 -27.54
C LEU A 486 23.07 -6.59 -28.44
N LEU A 487 22.14 -7.44 -27.98
CA LEU A 487 21.72 -8.62 -28.74
C LEU A 487 21.16 -8.27 -30.13
N GLU A 488 20.34 -7.23 -30.21
CA GLU A 488 19.72 -6.80 -31.47
C GLU A 488 20.76 -6.23 -32.46
N PRO A 489 21.62 -5.26 -32.07
CA PRO A 489 22.78 -4.86 -32.87
C PRO A 489 23.61 -6.03 -33.41
N ALA A 490 23.90 -7.02 -32.57
CA ALA A 490 24.69 -8.20 -32.97
C ALA A 490 23.94 -9.06 -34.00
N MET A 491 22.65 -9.33 -33.80
CA MET A 491 21.86 -10.11 -34.76
C MET A 491 21.71 -9.39 -36.10
N THR A 492 21.56 -8.07 -36.09
CA THR A 492 21.58 -7.24 -37.30
C THR A 492 22.92 -7.39 -38.04
N ALA A 493 24.04 -7.30 -37.32
CA ALA A 493 25.37 -7.48 -37.90
C ALA A 493 25.57 -8.89 -38.51
N PHE A 494 25.09 -9.95 -37.85
CA PHE A 494 25.10 -11.30 -38.44
C PHE A 494 24.29 -11.38 -39.74
N VAL A 495 23.09 -10.78 -39.77
CA VAL A 495 22.24 -10.74 -40.96
C VAL A 495 22.91 -9.95 -42.09
N ALA A 496 23.51 -8.80 -41.78
CA ALA A 496 24.24 -7.99 -42.76
C ALA A 496 25.45 -8.72 -43.37
N LEU A 497 26.10 -9.58 -42.60
CA LEU A 497 27.19 -10.47 -43.06
C LEU A 497 26.70 -11.76 -43.75
N GLY A 498 25.38 -11.98 -43.88
CA GLY A 498 24.82 -13.21 -44.44
C GLY A 498 24.98 -14.45 -43.55
N ARG A 499 25.32 -14.29 -42.27
CA ARG A 499 25.59 -15.37 -41.29
C ARG A 499 24.31 -15.82 -40.56
N PHE A 500 23.22 -16.06 -41.30
CA PHE A 500 21.89 -16.35 -40.74
C PHE A 500 21.85 -17.59 -39.83
N GLU A 501 22.49 -18.69 -40.24
CA GLU A 501 22.51 -19.95 -39.48
C GLU A 501 23.23 -19.82 -38.14
N GLU A 502 24.23 -18.94 -38.07
CA GLU A 502 24.94 -18.67 -36.82
C GLU A 502 24.11 -17.83 -35.86
N ALA A 503 23.50 -16.75 -36.35
CA ALA A 503 22.55 -15.96 -35.59
C ALA A 503 21.41 -16.84 -35.03
N ARG A 504 20.85 -17.74 -35.85
CA ARG A 504 19.82 -18.69 -35.41
C ARG A 504 20.30 -19.58 -34.26
N ARG A 505 21.48 -20.20 -34.39
CA ARG A 505 22.04 -21.06 -33.33
C ARG A 505 22.28 -20.30 -32.03
N VAL A 506 22.80 -19.07 -32.14
CA VAL A 506 23.00 -18.19 -30.99
C VAL A 506 21.67 -17.91 -30.28
N LEU A 507 20.63 -17.52 -31.02
CA LEU A 507 19.33 -17.19 -30.44
C LEU A 507 18.64 -18.41 -29.82
N VAL A 508 18.72 -19.60 -30.44
CA VAL A 508 18.20 -20.84 -29.84
C VAL A 508 18.92 -21.15 -28.53
N SER A 509 20.25 -21.10 -28.52
CA SER A 509 21.05 -21.37 -27.31
C SER A 509 20.76 -20.36 -26.19
N LEU A 510 20.60 -19.09 -26.53
CA LEU A 510 20.25 -18.05 -25.57
C LEU A 510 18.83 -18.25 -25.04
N PHE A 511 17.86 -18.62 -25.88
CA PHE A 511 16.48 -18.83 -25.44
C PHE A 511 16.38 -19.88 -24.33
N ASP A 512 17.13 -20.97 -24.46
CA ASP A 512 17.08 -22.09 -23.51
C ASP A 512 17.72 -21.74 -22.15
N THR A 513 18.59 -20.73 -22.09
CA THR A 513 19.35 -20.34 -20.89
C THR A 513 18.91 -19.00 -20.28
N ALA A 514 18.30 -18.13 -21.09
CA ALA A 514 17.91 -16.79 -20.69
C ALA A 514 16.74 -16.78 -19.70
N GLU A 515 16.71 -15.74 -18.87
CA GLU A 515 15.59 -15.43 -18.00
C GLU A 515 14.30 -15.15 -18.80
N PRO A 516 13.11 -15.38 -18.22
CA PRO A 516 11.83 -15.18 -18.90
C PRO A 516 11.68 -13.79 -19.56
N SER A 517 12.18 -12.74 -18.91
CA SER A 517 12.14 -11.36 -19.41
C SER A 517 12.90 -11.16 -20.73
N VAL A 518 13.96 -11.94 -20.98
CA VAL A 518 14.82 -11.85 -22.15
C VAL A 518 14.34 -12.77 -23.28
N ARG A 519 13.71 -13.91 -22.95
CA ARG A 519 13.21 -14.89 -23.93
C ARG A 519 12.26 -14.29 -24.96
N SER A 520 11.41 -13.33 -24.58
CA SER A 520 10.54 -12.61 -25.52
C SER A 520 11.32 -11.83 -26.58
N LYS A 521 12.41 -11.15 -26.21
CA LYS A 521 13.30 -10.45 -27.15
C LYS A 521 13.99 -11.45 -28.08
N VAL A 522 14.52 -12.54 -27.52
CA VAL A 522 15.20 -13.60 -28.27
C VAL A 522 14.27 -14.25 -29.29
N ALA A 523 13.04 -14.61 -28.91
CA ALA A 523 12.07 -15.22 -29.83
C ALA A 523 11.66 -14.27 -30.97
N GLY A 524 11.49 -12.98 -30.67
CA GLY A 524 11.23 -11.94 -31.68
C GLY A 524 12.36 -11.84 -32.70
N LEU A 525 13.60 -11.71 -32.23
CA LEU A 525 14.79 -11.65 -33.10
C LEU A 525 14.96 -12.95 -33.90
N HIS A 526 14.66 -14.11 -33.30
CA HIS A 526 14.73 -15.39 -34.01
C HIS A 526 13.76 -15.43 -35.20
N ALA A 527 12.52 -14.99 -35.01
CA ALA A 527 11.54 -14.95 -36.08
C ALA A 527 11.96 -14.00 -37.21
N LEU A 528 12.54 -12.84 -36.88
CA LEU A 528 13.08 -11.90 -37.86
C LEU A 528 14.27 -12.48 -38.63
N VAL A 529 15.26 -13.06 -37.95
CA VAL A 529 16.44 -13.69 -38.57
C VAL A 529 16.02 -14.85 -39.47
N VAL A 530 15.16 -15.74 -38.97
CA VAL A 530 14.73 -16.92 -39.72
C VAL A 530 13.87 -16.54 -40.92
N GLY A 531 13.02 -15.51 -40.81
CA GLY A 531 12.25 -14.97 -41.93
C GLY A 531 13.10 -14.51 -43.12
N ARG A 532 14.39 -14.22 -42.90
CA ARG A 532 15.37 -13.89 -43.95
C ARG A 532 16.05 -15.11 -44.56
N SER A 533 16.03 -16.25 -43.87
CA SER A 533 16.61 -17.52 -44.32
C SER A 533 15.55 -18.42 -44.97
N LYS A 534 15.91 -19.23 -45.97
CA LYS A 534 14.99 -20.23 -46.53
C LYS A 534 15.02 -21.49 -45.66
N GLY A 535 13.85 -22.07 -45.36
CA GLY A 535 13.73 -23.47 -44.90
C GLY A 535 13.61 -23.71 -43.39
N ALA A 536 13.46 -22.69 -42.55
CA ALA A 536 13.18 -22.84 -41.12
C ALA A 536 11.88 -22.13 -40.71
N GLU A 537 11.21 -22.63 -39.66
CA GLU A 537 9.96 -22.04 -39.16
C GLU A 537 10.25 -20.78 -38.31
N PRO A 538 9.83 -19.58 -38.75
CA PRO A 538 10.13 -18.34 -38.02
C PRO A 538 9.58 -18.33 -36.59
N ASP A 539 8.43 -18.98 -36.37
CA ASP A 539 7.65 -18.85 -35.14
C ASP A 539 7.97 -19.95 -34.11
N ALA A 540 8.98 -20.80 -34.34
CA ALA A 540 9.29 -21.94 -33.47
C ALA A 540 9.50 -21.55 -31.99
N LEU A 541 10.28 -20.48 -31.71
CA LEU A 541 10.50 -20.00 -30.34
C LEU A 541 9.29 -19.22 -29.79
N VAL A 542 8.52 -18.55 -30.66
CA VAL A 542 7.29 -17.85 -30.26
C VAL A 542 6.23 -18.86 -29.78
N GLN A 543 6.13 -20.02 -30.44
CA GLN A 543 5.26 -21.11 -30.01
C GLN A 543 5.68 -21.71 -28.67
N LYS A 544 6.99 -21.76 -28.36
CA LYS A 544 7.47 -22.16 -27.03
C LYS A 544 7.02 -21.18 -25.96
N LEU A 545 7.16 -19.87 -26.20
CA LEU A 545 6.71 -18.82 -25.25
C LEU A 545 5.23 -18.90 -24.90
N ARG A 546 4.37 -19.30 -25.85
CA ARG A 546 2.92 -19.44 -25.60
C ARG A 546 2.60 -20.40 -24.45
N LYS A 547 3.51 -21.33 -24.14
CA LYS A 547 3.35 -22.30 -23.05
C LYS A 547 3.80 -21.75 -21.67
N GLU A 548 4.46 -20.59 -21.63
CA GLU A 548 5.19 -20.07 -20.46
C GLU A 548 4.70 -18.66 -20.05
N ASP A 549 3.39 -18.41 -19.94
CA ASP A 549 2.82 -17.15 -19.36
C ASP A 549 2.56 -15.96 -20.32
N GLY A 550 2.06 -16.21 -21.54
CA GLY A 550 1.35 -15.17 -22.32
C GLY A 550 2.22 -14.05 -22.91
N GLY A 551 3.55 -14.14 -22.80
CA GLY A 551 4.50 -13.24 -23.46
C GLY A 551 4.48 -13.32 -25.00
N ASP A 552 3.80 -14.32 -25.58
CA ASP A 552 3.67 -14.49 -27.03
C ASP A 552 2.81 -13.41 -27.68
N LEU A 553 1.82 -12.86 -26.96
CA LEU A 553 0.92 -11.83 -27.51
C LEU A 553 1.70 -10.63 -28.03
N TRP A 554 2.59 -10.07 -27.22
CA TRP A 554 3.40 -8.89 -27.57
C TRP A 554 4.42 -9.21 -28.65
N VAL A 555 5.04 -10.40 -28.62
CA VAL A 555 5.99 -10.82 -29.66
C VAL A 555 5.28 -10.98 -31.00
N ARG A 556 4.11 -11.64 -31.04
CA ARG A 556 3.28 -11.77 -32.25
C ARG A 556 2.83 -10.41 -32.77
N ALA A 557 2.42 -9.53 -31.87
CA ALA A 557 2.05 -8.16 -32.21
C ALA A 557 3.21 -7.39 -32.83
N ARG A 558 4.44 -7.58 -32.34
CA ARG A 558 5.66 -6.99 -32.91
C ARG A 558 6.11 -7.60 -34.24
N LEU A 559 5.73 -8.84 -34.51
CA LEU A 559 6.03 -9.56 -35.74
C LEU A 559 4.90 -9.51 -36.79
N GLY A 560 3.81 -8.78 -36.52
CA GLY A 560 2.66 -8.70 -37.43
C GLY A 560 1.91 -10.03 -37.59
N ARG A 561 2.10 -10.98 -36.68
CA ARG A 561 1.48 -12.32 -36.77
C ARG A 561 0.01 -12.25 -36.34
N PRO A 562 -0.93 -12.92 -37.04
CA PRO A 562 -2.36 -12.85 -36.70
C PRO A 562 -2.62 -13.07 -35.20
N ILE A 563 -3.46 -12.24 -34.59
CA ILE A 563 -3.92 -12.39 -33.20
C ILE A 563 -5.44 -12.58 -33.22
N GLU A 564 -5.91 -13.61 -32.53
CA GLU A 564 -7.33 -13.87 -32.38
C GLU A 564 -7.99 -12.72 -31.60
N LYS A 565 -9.10 -12.19 -32.12
CA LYS A 565 -9.88 -11.10 -31.50
C LYS A 565 -9.05 -9.85 -31.20
N LEU A 566 -8.29 -9.35 -32.18
CA LEU A 566 -7.47 -8.12 -32.07
C LEU A 566 -8.21 -6.94 -31.40
N GLU A 567 -9.51 -6.74 -31.68
CA GLU A 567 -10.31 -5.66 -31.08
C GLU A 567 -10.48 -5.75 -29.55
N SER A 568 -10.31 -6.94 -28.97
CA SER A 568 -10.37 -7.18 -27.53
C SER A 568 -9.00 -7.10 -26.84
N THR A 569 -7.92 -6.85 -27.60
CA THR A 569 -6.56 -6.76 -27.06
C THR A 569 -6.24 -5.35 -26.56
N PRO A 570 -5.20 -5.17 -25.72
CA PRO A 570 -4.76 -3.85 -25.28
C PRO A 570 -4.50 -2.88 -26.43
N THR A 571 -4.74 -1.58 -26.23
CA THR A 571 -4.62 -0.56 -27.27
C THR A 571 -3.23 -0.53 -27.90
N ALA A 572 -2.17 -0.77 -27.13
CA ALA A 572 -0.81 -0.86 -27.68
C ALA A 572 -0.60 -2.06 -28.62
N VAL A 573 -1.25 -3.20 -28.38
CA VAL A 573 -1.22 -4.34 -29.32
C VAL A 573 -1.86 -3.94 -30.64
N ARG A 574 -3.03 -3.29 -30.60
CA ARG A 574 -3.70 -2.77 -31.80
C ARG A 574 -2.85 -1.74 -32.53
N LEU A 575 -2.20 -0.84 -31.78
CA LEU A 575 -1.25 0.16 -32.32
C LEU A 575 -0.10 -0.52 -33.07
N MET A 576 0.49 -1.58 -32.51
CA MET A 576 1.55 -2.33 -33.19
C MET A 576 1.10 -2.94 -34.53
N PHE A 577 -0.17 -3.33 -34.69
CA PHE A 577 -0.68 -3.75 -36.01
C PHE A 577 -0.91 -2.58 -36.94
N ALA A 578 -1.57 -1.54 -36.44
CA ALA A 578 -1.94 -0.37 -37.24
C ALA A 578 -0.70 0.29 -37.85
N VAL A 579 0.41 0.43 -37.09
CA VAL A 579 1.65 1.06 -37.59
C VAL A 579 2.23 0.37 -38.83
N ARG A 580 1.92 -0.90 -39.09
CA ARG A 580 2.38 -1.59 -40.31
C ARG A 580 1.53 -1.32 -41.54
N LYS A 581 0.27 -0.95 -41.33
CA LYS A 581 -0.76 -1.00 -42.38
C LYS A 581 -1.39 0.35 -42.67
N ASP A 582 -1.80 1.06 -41.62
CA ASP A 582 -2.54 2.31 -41.72
C ASP A 582 -1.94 3.36 -40.77
N PRO A 583 -1.17 4.34 -41.29
CA PRO A 583 -0.56 5.37 -40.46
C PRO A 583 -1.60 6.27 -39.77
N LYS A 584 -2.77 6.47 -40.37
CA LYS A 584 -3.82 7.33 -39.81
C LYS A 584 -4.48 6.66 -38.61
N GLU A 585 -4.84 5.38 -38.74
CA GLU A 585 -5.34 4.59 -37.61
C GLU A 585 -4.30 4.52 -36.48
N ALA A 586 -3.04 4.26 -36.84
CA ALA A 586 -1.97 4.15 -35.86
C ALA A 586 -1.75 5.45 -35.07
N LEU A 587 -1.77 6.62 -35.72
CA LEU A 587 -1.71 7.90 -35.01
C LEU A 587 -2.93 8.14 -34.13
N GLY A 588 -4.13 7.72 -34.57
CA GLY A 588 -5.34 7.78 -33.74
C GLY A 588 -5.21 6.97 -32.45
N LEU A 589 -4.65 5.75 -32.54
CA LEU A 589 -4.37 4.90 -31.38
C LEU A 589 -3.25 5.46 -30.50
N ALA A 590 -2.18 6.02 -31.08
CA ALA A 590 -1.05 6.56 -30.32
C ALA A 590 -1.43 7.70 -29.35
N ARG A 591 -2.53 8.41 -29.61
CA ARG A 591 -3.08 9.45 -28.70
C ARG A 591 -3.72 8.87 -27.44
N SER A 592 -4.21 7.64 -27.49
CA SER A 592 -4.97 7.00 -26.39
C SER A 592 -4.20 5.90 -25.67
N VAL A 593 -3.07 5.44 -26.21
CA VAL A 593 -2.18 4.47 -25.54
C VAL A 593 -1.57 5.08 -24.29
N GLN A 594 -1.59 4.31 -23.20
CA GLN A 594 -0.99 4.72 -21.93
C GLN A 594 0.54 4.65 -22.00
N ASP A 595 1.24 5.52 -21.27
CA ASP A 595 2.71 5.62 -21.28
C ASP A 595 3.40 4.27 -20.97
N LEU A 596 2.86 3.48 -20.04
CA LEU A 596 3.40 2.15 -19.71
C LEU A 596 3.26 1.18 -20.90
N GLU A 597 2.12 1.18 -21.57
CA GLU A 597 1.90 0.33 -22.73
C GLU A 597 2.73 0.81 -23.93
N MET A 598 2.92 2.11 -24.09
CA MET A 598 3.81 2.70 -25.10
C MET A 598 5.23 2.18 -24.96
N SER A 599 5.66 1.86 -23.71
CA SER A 599 6.98 1.27 -23.45
C SER A 599 7.23 -0.12 -24.03
N THR A 600 6.18 -0.74 -24.56
CA THR A 600 6.28 -2.02 -25.25
C THR A 600 6.54 -1.86 -26.75
N LEU A 601 6.44 -0.66 -27.32
CA LEU A 601 6.75 -0.41 -28.73
C LEU A 601 8.23 -0.63 -29.01
N ALA A 602 8.52 -1.27 -30.15
CA ALA A 602 9.89 -1.31 -30.66
C ALA A 602 10.29 0.06 -31.19
N GLU A 603 11.56 0.43 -31.06
CA GLU A 603 12.12 1.69 -31.56
C GLU A 603 11.73 2.05 -33.01
N PRO A 604 11.77 1.12 -34.00
CA PRO A 604 11.38 1.46 -35.38
C PRO A 604 9.87 1.73 -35.52
N MET A 605 9.01 1.11 -34.69
CA MET A 605 7.57 1.42 -34.67
C MET A 605 7.34 2.81 -34.13
N TRP A 606 8.02 3.15 -33.03
CA TRP A 606 7.98 4.50 -32.48
C TRP A 606 8.47 5.52 -33.51
N ALA A 607 9.60 5.25 -34.18
CA ALA A 607 10.18 6.15 -35.16
C ALA A 607 9.24 6.39 -36.35
N LEU A 608 8.58 5.35 -36.86
CA LEU A 608 7.54 5.47 -37.89
C LEU A 608 6.41 6.41 -37.44
N LEU A 609 5.86 6.19 -36.24
CA LEU A 609 4.75 6.98 -35.72
C LEU A 609 5.15 8.43 -35.45
N TYR A 610 6.29 8.65 -34.80
CA TYR A 610 6.74 10.00 -34.44
C TYR A 610 7.10 10.80 -35.69
N ALA A 611 7.86 10.21 -36.62
CA ALA A 611 8.17 10.87 -37.88
C ALA A 611 6.89 11.20 -38.67
N GLU A 612 5.90 10.30 -38.71
CA GLU A 612 4.64 10.54 -39.41
C GLU A 612 3.83 11.66 -38.74
N ALA A 613 3.79 11.67 -37.40
CA ALA A 613 3.16 12.73 -36.63
C ALA A 613 3.83 14.10 -36.87
N VAL A 614 5.17 14.15 -37.02
CA VAL A 614 5.89 15.37 -37.39
C VAL A 614 5.55 15.79 -38.82
N ARG A 615 5.57 14.86 -39.77
CA ARG A 615 5.26 15.13 -41.19
C ARG A 615 3.86 15.71 -41.38
N LEU A 616 2.89 15.22 -40.59
CA LEU A 616 1.50 15.66 -40.64
C LEU A 616 1.20 16.88 -39.74
N GLY A 617 2.15 17.33 -38.92
CA GLY A 617 1.93 18.39 -37.94
C GLY A 617 0.99 18.02 -36.79
N ASP A 618 0.87 16.72 -36.47
CA ASP A 618 0.02 16.21 -35.39
C ASP A 618 0.68 16.41 -34.02
N ALA A 619 0.49 17.59 -33.44
CA ALA A 619 1.07 17.98 -32.16
C ALA A 619 0.57 17.12 -30.97
N GLU A 620 -0.62 16.53 -31.07
CA GLU A 620 -1.16 15.68 -30.00
C GLU A 620 -0.46 14.31 -29.98
N ALA A 621 -0.36 13.66 -31.14
CA ALA A 621 0.38 12.40 -31.26
C ALA A 621 1.87 12.59 -30.96
N GLN A 622 2.49 13.69 -31.41
CA GLN A 622 3.88 14.03 -31.07
C GLN A 622 4.07 14.09 -29.54
N ARG A 623 3.24 14.86 -28.82
CA ARG A 623 3.32 14.92 -27.34
C ARG A 623 3.12 13.57 -26.68
N SER A 624 2.22 12.74 -27.19
CA SER A 624 2.00 11.39 -26.65
C SER A 624 3.26 10.51 -26.82
N LEU A 625 3.83 10.50 -28.01
CA LEU A 625 5.03 9.71 -28.35
C LEU A 625 6.31 10.26 -27.71
N GLU A 626 6.38 11.56 -27.42
CA GLU A 626 7.52 12.20 -26.75
C GLU A 626 7.60 11.85 -25.27
N ARG A 627 6.47 11.63 -24.59
CA ARG A 627 6.45 11.20 -23.18
C ARG A 627 7.13 9.86 -22.98
N PHE A 628 6.99 8.96 -23.95
CA PHE A 628 7.66 7.65 -23.93
C PHE A 628 9.19 7.75 -24.03
N LEU A 629 9.69 8.68 -24.85
CA LEU A 629 11.13 8.80 -25.13
C LEU A 629 11.98 9.42 -24.03
N ALA A 630 11.36 10.03 -23.02
CA ALA A 630 12.11 10.67 -21.93
C ALA A 630 13.04 9.69 -21.18
N VAL A 631 12.90 8.37 -21.43
CA VAL A 631 13.71 7.31 -20.82
C VAL A 631 14.74 6.66 -21.77
N SER A 632 14.55 6.69 -23.10
CA SER A 632 15.38 5.87 -24.00
C SER A 632 15.43 6.34 -25.47
N GLY A 633 15.04 7.58 -25.78
CA GLY A 633 14.83 7.97 -27.16
C GLY A 633 16.04 8.51 -27.92
N PRO A 634 16.11 8.29 -29.25
CA PRO A 634 17.04 9.02 -30.11
C PRO A 634 16.84 10.54 -30.04
N PRO A 635 17.81 11.35 -30.49
CA PRO A 635 17.68 12.81 -30.52
C PRO A 635 16.45 13.26 -31.33
N ARG A 636 15.36 13.55 -30.59
CA ARG A 636 14.02 13.92 -31.10
C ARG A 636 14.06 15.08 -32.07
N GLU A 637 14.90 16.06 -31.73
CA GLU A 637 14.98 17.30 -32.48
C GLU A 637 15.59 17.05 -33.86
N ASN A 638 16.62 16.21 -33.98
CA ASN A 638 17.22 15.95 -35.28
C ASN A 638 16.31 15.12 -36.19
N VAL A 639 15.59 14.14 -35.64
CA VAL A 639 14.52 13.44 -36.40
C VAL A 639 13.47 14.44 -36.87
N ARG A 640 13.00 15.34 -35.99
CA ARG A 640 11.99 16.35 -36.33
C ARG A 640 12.48 17.30 -37.42
N ARG A 641 13.68 17.84 -37.27
CA ARG A 641 14.33 18.75 -38.24
C ARG A 641 14.52 18.07 -39.58
N PHE A 642 15.02 16.83 -39.59
CA PHE A 642 15.15 16.02 -40.81
C PHE A 642 13.79 15.79 -41.50
N ILE A 643 12.76 15.41 -40.74
CA ILE A 643 11.42 15.20 -41.28
C ILE A 643 10.81 16.49 -41.85
N ARG A 644 11.17 17.66 -41.34
CA ARG A 644 10.74 18.97 -41.85
C ARG A 644 11.56 19.47 -43.04
N GLY A 645 12.63 18.76 -43.43
CA GLY A 645 13.54 19.18 -44.49
C GLY A 645 14.55 20.24 -44.08
N GLU A 646 14.76 20.43 -42.78
CA GLU A 646 15.83 21.27 -42.26
C GLU A 646 17.19 20.54 -42.37
N VAL A 647 18.29 21.30 -42.27
CA VAL A 647 19.65 20.74 -42.30
C VAL A 647 19.91 19.92 -41.03
N ALA A 648 19.70 18.62 -41.12
CA ALA A 648 20.00 17.62 -40.10
C ALA A 648 20.65 16.39 -40.77
N VAL A 649 21.72 15.87 -40.17
CA VAL A 649 22.45 14.71 -40.68
C VAL A 649 22.21 13.54 -39.74
N LEU A 650 21.32 12.64 -40.14
CA LEU A 650 20.96 11.46 -39.33
C LEU A 650 22.16 10.52 -39.07
N ASP A 651 23.18 10.55 -39.94
CA ASP A 651 24.37 9.72 -39.81
C ASP A 651 25.28 10.14 -38.64
N VAL A 652 25.12 11.37 -38.13
CA VAL A 652 25.90 11.88 -36.99
C VAL A 652 25.23 11.57 -35.64
N ASP A 653 23.92 11.28 -35.68
CA ASP A 653 23.04 11.25 -34.50
C ASP A 653 22.93 9.90 -33.79
N GLU A 654 23.88 8.99 -34.06
CA GLU A 654 23.94 7.66 -33.43
C GLU A 654 22.63 6.86 -33.51
N LEU A 655 21.82 7.11 -34.56
CA LEU A 655 20.54 6.43 -34.74
C LEU A 655 20.76 4.97 -35.15
N PRO A 656 20.07 3.99 -34.51
CA PRO A 656 20.00 2.62 -34.99
C PRO A 656 19.51 2.53 -36.44
N TRP A 657 19.99 1.53 -37.18
CA TRP A 657 19.75 1.40 -38.63
C TRP A 657 18.27 1.26 -38.99
N ASP A 658 17.49 0.55 -38.19
CA ASP A 658 16.05 0.38 -38.35
C ASP A 658 15.25 1.66 -38.03
N VAL A 659 15.71 2.45 -37.05
CA VAL A 659 15.20 3.82 -36.80
C VAL A 659 15.50 4.72 -38.00
N ARG A 660 16.71 4.68 -38.56
CA ARG A 660 17.04 5.43 -39.80
C ARG A 660 16.14 4.99 -40.96
N ALA A 661 15.91 3.68 -41.10
CA ALA A 661 15.03 3.14 -42.14
C ALA A 661 13.61 3.72 -42.03
N ALA A 662 13.04 3.74 -40.81
CA ALA A 662 11.73 4.32 -40.54
C ALA A 662 11.68 5.82 -40.92
N VAL A 663 12.67 6.61 -40.48
CA VAL A 663 12.72 8.06 -40.72
C VAL A 663 12.90 8.37 -42.22
N TYR A 664 13.79 7.65 -42.92
CA TYR A 664 13.97 7.77 -44.36
C TYR A 664 12.68 7.44 -45.12
N PHE A 665 12.01 6.36 -44.74
CA PHE A 665 10.75 5.98 -45.35
C PHE A 665 9.68 7.08 -45.17
N VAL A 666 9.47 7.56 -43.95
CA VAL A 666 8.47 8.60 -43.71
C VAL A 666 8.78 9.88 -44.47
N ARG A 667 10.04 10.33 -44.48
CA ARG A 667 10.43 11.53 -45.25
C ARG A 667 10.16 11.34 -46.75
N SER A 668 10.37 10.14 -47.29
CA SER A 668 10.13 9.85 -48.71
C SER A 668 8.66 10.03 -49.14
N ARG A 669 7.72 10.06 -48.18
CA ARG A 669 6.28 10.28 -48.40
C ARG A 669 5.89 11.76 -48.45
N ASP A 670 6.81 12.68 -48.19
CA ASP A 670 6.52 14.10 -48.31
C ASP A 670 6.37 14.49 -49.79
N SER A 671 5.14 14.81 -50.20
CA SER A 671 4.82 15.19 -51.58
C SER A 671 5.48 16.50 -52.01
N ALA A 672 5.96 17.32 -51.07
CA ALA A 672 6.73 18.53 -51.36
C ALA A 672 8.16 18.21 -51.87
N LEU A 673 8.67 17.00 -51.64
CA LEU A 673 10.00 16.62 -52.10
C LEU A 673 10.06 16.26 -53.60
N PRO A 674 11.18 16.57 -54.28
CA PRO A 674 11.44 16.10 -55.63
C PRO A 674 11.31 14.57 -55.73
N LYS A 675 10.74 14.07 -56.84
CA LYS A 675 10.55 12.62 -57.07
C LYS A 675 11.85 11.82 -56.99
N SER A 676 12.96 12.38 -57.47
CA SER A 676 14.29 11.77 -57.38
C SER A 676 14.75 11.59 -55.94
N GLU A 677 14.53 12.60 -55.10
CA GLU A 677 14.88 12.57 -53.69
C GLU A 677 14.02 11.57 -52.92
N ARG A 678 12.70 11.56 -53.16
CA ARG A 678 11.80 10.54 -52.58
C ARG A 678 12.24 9.12 -52.92
N ARG A 679 12.59 8.86 -54.19
CA ARG A 679 13.10 7.56 -54.63
C ARG A 679 14.40 7.18 -53.92
N ARG A 680 15.33 8.14 -53.76
CA ARG A 680 16.59 7.92 -53.05
C ARG A 680 16.35 7.58 -51.58
N LEU A 681 15.51 8.33 -50.88
CA LEU A 681 15.18 8.09 -49.47
C LEU A 681 14.50 6.73 -49.26
N LEU A 682 13.58 6.34 -50.16
CA LEU A 682 12.95 5.03 -50.10
C LEU A 682 13.97 3.89 -50.30
N GLU A 683 14.94 4.08 -51.19
CA GLU A 683 16.02 3.11 -51.39
C GLU A 683 16.93 3.00 -50.17
N GLN A 684 17.29 4.14 -49.55
CA GLN A 684 18.04 4.17 -48.29
C GLN A 684 17.27 3.48 -47.15
N ALA A 685 15.95 3.68 -47.08
CA ALA A 685 15.11 2.99 -46.10
C ALA A 685 15.17 1.46 -46.26
N ARG A 686 15.10 0.96 -47.49
CA ARG A 686 15.21 -0.48 -47.79
C ARG A 686 16.59 -1.05 -47.47
N GLN A 687 17.64 -0.28 -47.72
CA GLN A 687 19.02 -0.70 -47.43
C GLN A 687 19.31 -0.76 -45.92
N ALA A 688 18.66 0.10 -45.14
CA ALA A 688 18.85 0.17 -43.69
C ALA A 688 17.95 -0.82 -42.90
N ASP A 689 16.83 -1.29 -43.47
CA ASP A 689 15.94 -2.30 -42.85
C ASP A 689 16.45 -3.73 -43.04
N TRP A 690 17.49 -4.12 -42.30
CA TRP A 690 18.14 -5.44 -42.42
C TRP A 690 17.22 -6.64 -42.15
N PHE A 691 16.30 -6.50 -41.20
CA PHE A 691 15.38 -7.58 -40.82
C PHE A 691 14.14 -7.69 -41.70
N HIS A 692 13.88 -6.71 -42.59
CA HIS A 692 12.65 -6.62 -43.36
C HIS A 692 11.40 -6.68 -42.44
N GLY A 693 11.46 -5.94 -41.34
CA GLY A 693 10.45 -5.99 -40.29
C GLY A 693 9.29 -5.01 -40.52
N VAL A 694 8.93 -4.29 -39.45
CA VAL A 694 7.82 -3.31 -39.45
C VAL A 694 7.98 -2.24 -40.55
N VAL A 695 9.20 -1.80 -40.85
CA VAL A 695 9.45 -0.76 -41.85
C VAL A 695 9.17 -1.28 -43.26
N SER A 696 9.64 -2.47 -43.63
CA SER A 696 9.31 -3.11 -44.92
C SER A 696 7.81 -3.35 -45.11
N GLU A 697 7.09 -3.75 -44.05
CA GLU A 697 5.64 -3.89 -44.10
C GLU A 697 4.94 -2.52 -44.32
N ALA A 698 5.40 -1.48 -43.64
CA ALA A 698 4.90 -0.12 -43.79
C ALA A 698 5.20 0.43 -45.20
N ILE A 699 6.40 0.19 -45.75
CA ILE A 699 6.78 0.54 -47.14
C ILE A 699 5.80 -0.04 -48.15
N THR A 700 5.33 -1.26 -47.91
CA THR A 700 4.43 -1.96 -48.82
C THR A 700 2.98 -1.49 -48.66
N SER A 701 2.57 -1.17 -47.44
CA SER A 701 1.15 -0.96 -47.11
C SER A 701 0.73 0.51 -47.08
N TRP A 702 1.61 1.42 -46.65
CA TRP A 702 1.24 2.82 -46.54
C TRP A 702 1.20 3.46 -47.94
N SER A 703 0.04 3.99 -48.33
CA SER A 703 -0.15 4.65 -49.63
C SER A 703 0.78 5.87 -49.78
N PRO A 704 1.47 6.08 -50.93
CA PRO A 704 2.49 7.11 -51.12
C PRO A 704 2.10 8.54 -50.75
#